data_AF-A0A429A062-F1
#
_entry.id   AF-A0A429A062-F1
#
_cell.length_a   1.000
_cell.length_b   1.000
_cell.length_c   1.000
_cell.angle_alpha   90.00
_cell.angle_beta   90.00
_cell.angle_gamma   90.00
#
_symmetry.space_group_name_H-M   'P 1'
#
loop_
_entity.id
_entity.type
_entity.pdbx_description
1 polymer ?
#
loop_
_entity_poly.entity_id
_entity_poly.type
_entity_poly.pdbx_seq_one_letter_code
_entity_poly.pdbx_strand_id
1 'polypeptide(L)'
;MPSTEEITAKALFALLHELNQIDNPLPARAAYGRVKERYPELEDEWTRSGRGGATAEEMLRYETNSLVKCGWLYRGTEGWEITSAGKTALRKYPEPGPFGAAKMAEYRNWEQQQTNFWEAERLTGAIPEGRWAAADDVAGIAKVTPARLTALLEADRPDGWRRVLSKEGHVPNTETRTHGDWLNSLRSEGLDNINGLVEAGKRLKAVDLAQLIHTTAEGQRAWLVTTDVDGRNLMGLWQSEGFCSLRAERLPPLPPGVSRDIVHAAVEDGYSSFTYSERSQRTTEFFAFLSQMREGDLIVASDVDTAYHFGRITGPPLFLASPGGLSNLRRTVEWITMEPIDLMDLPDSVTSRITSYAVVDLTECLMDLRALVGDGPKPESFALPDVTEELAEELLLPHDWLQECVELLRERPQLIFDGPPGTGKTYLAKKLASHLTGDRSQQNTMVVQFHPGYAYEDFFEGYRPGDDGSGSLSLVKRDGPLRLMVTAANRQPEQVFVLVIDEINRCELSRVFGELLVLLDYPREPVRLLYSPEESFTLPKNLHIIATMNSTDRSTVPLDAAMRRRFWFKEMHPSQEPVKGLLRRWLIREELALEGADLLDKLNDAIAQRDFKIGPSFLMRRIFHDSEGSLERAWTTQIIPALREIHVMDGVDPAERYSLRALRSTRS
;
A
#
# COMPACT_ATOMS: atom_id res chain seq x y z
N MET A 1 18.17 33.04 -2.61
CA MET A 1 16.73 32.80 -2.81
C MET A 1 16.34 31.69 -1.86
N PRO A 2 15.14 31.76 -1.24
CA PRO A 2 14.72 30.70 -0.34
C PRO A 2 14.60 29.36 -1.08
N SER A 3 14.95 28.26 -0.44
CA SER A 3 14.82 26.92 -1.02
C SER A 3 13.34 26.51 -1.09
N THR A 4 13.00 25.53 -1.94
CA THR A 4 11.63 25.00 -1.99
C THR A 4 11.17 24.47 -0.62
N GLU A 5 12.07 23.87 0.15
CA GLU A 5 11.78 23.40 1.50
C GLU A 5 11.47 24.56 2.46
N GLU A 6 12.19 25.67 2.35
CA GLU A 6 11.92 26.88 3.15
C GLU A 6 10.58 27.51 2.78
N ILE A 7 10.23 27.55 1.50
CA ILE A 7 8.93 28.08 1.03
C ILE A 7 7.79 27.18 1.52
N THR A 8 7.93 25.86 1.39
CA THR A 8 6.94 24.89 1.88
C THR A 8 6.78 24.98 3.40
N ALA A 9 7.88 25.07 4.15
CA ALA A 9 7.83 25.18 5.61
C ALA A 9 7.13 26.46 6.06
N LYS A 10 7.39 27.60 5.40
CA LYS A 10 6.66 28.86 5.63
C LYS A 10 5.18 28.73 5.34
N ALA A 11 4.80 28.12 4.22
CA ALA A 11 3.41 27.99 3.81
C ALA A 11 2.61 27.07 4.76
N LEU A 12 3.19 25.94 5.16
CA LEU A 12 2.56 25.02 6.13
C LEU A 12 2.47 25.63 7.54
N PHE A 13 3.49 26.36 7.96
CA PHE A 13 3.47 27.10 9.22
C PHE A 13 2.35 28.16 9.23
N ALA A 14 2.25 28.94 8.15
CA ALA A 14 1.19 29.92 7.93
C ALA A 14 -0.20 29.27 8.01
N LEU A 15 -0.38 28.15 7.31
CA LEU A 15 -1.64 27.41 7.29
C LEU A 15 -2.08 27.00 8.70
N LEU A 16 -1.20 26.34 9.46
CA LEU A 16 -1.54 25.94 10.82
C LEU A 16 -1.80 27.16 11.72
N HIS A 17 -1.06 28.25 11.55
CA HIS A 17 -1.29 29.47 12.32
C HIS A 17 -2.68 30.07 12.04
N GLU A 18 -3.12 30.11 10.79
CA GLU A 18 -4.46 30.59 10.42
C GLU A 18 -5.55 29.66 10.96
N LEU A 19 -5.37 28.35 10.83
CA LEU A 19 -6.31 27.37 11.39
C LEU A 19 -6.39 27.44 12.92
N ASN A 20 -5.32 27.84 13.60
CA ASN A 20 -5.31 28.01 15.06
C ASN A 20 -6.09 29.24 15.54
N GLN A 21 -6.44 30.17 14.66
CA GLN A 21 -7.25 31.36 15.00
C GLN A 21 -8.75 31.14 14.79
N ILE A 22 -9.16 29.98 14.30
CA ILE A 22 -10.53 29.72 13.85
C ILE A 22 -11.07 28.50 14.59
N ASP A 23 -12.27 28.65 15.16
CA ASP A 23 -12.91 27.58 15.94
C ASP A 23 -13.68 26.56 15.07
N ASN A 24 -13.92 26.88 13.80
CA ASN A 24 -14.65 26.05 12.84
C ASN A 24 -13.73 25.52 11.72
N PRO A 25 -14.02 24.31 11.18
CA PRO A 25 -13.30 23.78 10.04
C PRO A 25 -13.35 24.75 8.86
N LEU A 26 -12.20 24.93 8.20
CA LEU A 26 -12.08 25.85 7.10
C LEU A 26 -11.91 25.06 5.79
N PRO A 27 -12.76 25.28 4.76
CA PRO A 27 -12.56 24.63 3.46
C PRO A 27 -11.18 24.94 2.89
N ALA A 28 -10.57 23.96 2.21
CA ALA A 28 -9.19 24.05 1.71
C ALA A 28 -8.90 25.37 0.95
N ARG A 29 -9.81 25.77 0.06
CA ARG A 29 -9.70 27.00 -0.74
C ARG A 29 -9.74 28.28 0.12
N ALA A 30 -10.56 28.30 1.18
CA ALA A 30 -10.63 29.41 2.12
C ALA A 30 -9.39 29.46 3.02
N ALA A 31 -8.85 28.30 3.41
CA ALA A 31 -7.59 28.21 4.15
C ALA A 31 -6.41 28.73 3.35
N TYR A 32 -6.34 28.37 2.06
CA TYR A 32 -5.34 28.92 1.16
C TYR A 32 -5.50 30.45 0.99
N GLY A 33 -6.72 30.95 0.82
CA GLY A 33 -6.99 32.38 0.72
C GLY A 33 -6.39 33.18 1.88
N ARG A 34 -6.54 32.70 3.12
CA ARG A 34 -5.96 33.33 4.31
C ARG A 34 -4.43 33.25 4.36
N VAL A 35 -3.87 32.11 3.98
CA VAL A 35 -2.41 31.96 3.86
C VAL A 35 -1.84 32.96 2.85
N LYS A 36 -2.52 33.14 1.72
CA LYS A 36 -2.15 34.10 0.68
C LYS A 36 -2.27 35.54 1.13
N GLU A 37 -3.30 35.90 1.91
CA GLU A 37 -3.43 37.24 2.50
C GLU A 37 -2.26 37.57 3.44
N ARG A 38 -1.81 36.57 4.21
CA ARG A 38 -0.69 36.74 5.15
C ARG A 38 0.68 36.70 4.48
N TYR A 39 0.80 35.96 3.38
CA TYR A 39 2.03 35.83 2.59
C TYR A 39 1.74 36.06 1.09
N PRO A 40 1.50 37.32 0.68
CA PRO A 40 1.16 37.64 -0.71
C PRO A 40 2.22 37.21 -1.72
N GLU A 41 3.49 37.21 -1.30
CA GLU A 41 4.64 36.80 -2.10
C GLU A 41 4.77 35.29 -2.33
N LEU A 42 3.95 34.46 -1.66
CA LEU A 42 4.07 33.00 -1.71
C LEU A 42 3.97 32.45 -3.14
N GLU A 43 3.04 32.97 -3.94
CA GLU A 43 2.84 32.55 -5.33
C GLU A 43 4.05 32.91 -6.20
N ASP A 44 4.63 34.09 -5.97
CA ASP A 44 5.81 34.56 -6.70
C ASP A 44 7.09 33.82 -6.28
N GLU A 45 7.27 33.55 -4.99
CA GLU A 45 8.38 32.74 -4.46
C GLU A 45 8.31 31.31 -4.99
N TRP A 46 7.10 30.73 -5.03
CA TRP A 46 6.85 29.41 -5.58
C TRP A 46 7.16 29.34 -7.07
N THR A 47 6.64 30.28 -7.85
CA THR A 47 6.88 30.39 -9.31
C THR A 47 8.37 30.53 -9.60
N ARG A 48 9.11 31.29 -8.78
CA ARG A 48 10.57 31.45 -8.89
C ARG A 48 11.37 30.20 -8.51
N SER A 49 10.79 29.26 -7.76
CA SER A 49 11.47 28.02 -7.35
C SER A 49 11.65 26.98 -8.47
N GLY A 50 11.02 27.18 -9.63
CA GLY A 50 11.29 26.39 -10.84
C GLY A 50 10.56 25.04 -10.95
N ARG A 51 9.68 24.67 -10.00
CA ARG A 51 8.77 23.52 -10.13
C ARG A 51 7.53 23.90 -10.95
N GLY A 52 7.63 23.85 -12.28
CA GLY A 52 6.48 24.07 -13.16
C GLY A 52 5.51 22.89 -13.16
N GLY A 53 4.20 23.15 -12.98
CA GLY A 53 3.13 22.17 -13.17
C GLY A 53 2.00 22.17 -12.14
N ALA A 54 2.18 22.79 -10.97
CA ALA A 54 1.16 22.93 -9.93
C ALA A 54 1.19 24.34 -9.33
N THR A 55 0.03 24.92 -9.04
CA THR A 55 -0.08 26.22 -8.34
C THR A 55 0.42 26.11 -6.91
N ALA A 56 0.73 27.24 -6.26
CA ALA A 56 1.13 27.22 -4.85
C ALA A 56 -0.01 26.66 -3.96
N GLU A 57 -1.28 26.83 -4.37
CA GLU A 57 -2.45 26.22 -3.74
C GLU A 57 -2.45 24.69 -3.83
N GLU A 58 -2.24 24.14 -5.03
CA GLU A 58 -2.22 22.70 -5.27
C GLU A 58 -1.07 22.03 -4.53
N MET A 59 0.10 22.67 -4.50
CA MET A 59 1.22 22.15 -3.76
C MET A 59 0.99 22.25 -2.25
N LEU A 60 0.48 23.37 -1.74
CA LEU A 60 0.17 23.47 -0.31
C LEU A 60 -0.80 22.36 0.10
N ARG A 61 -1.84 22.11 -0.70
CA ARG A 61 -2.78 21.00 -0.51
C ARG A 61 -2.09 19.65 -0.51
N TYR A 62 -1.17 19.40 -1.44
CA TYR A 62 -0.37 18.18 -1.46
C TYR A 62 0.48 18.01 -0.19
N GLU A 63 1.21 19.06 0.19
CA GLU A 63 2.15 19.07 1.32
C GLU A 63 1.45 18.98 2.68
N THR A 64 0.18 19.39 2.78
CA THR A 64 -0.63 19.18 3.99
C THR A 64 -0.75 17.72 4.39
N ASN A 65 -0.57 16.78 3.45
CA ASN A 65 -0.58 15.35 3.77
C ASN A 65 0.48 15.01 4.82
N SER A 66 1.65 15.65 4.73
CA SER A 66 2.70 15.46 5.73
C SER A 66 2.29 15.97 7.11
N LEU A 67 1.46 17.02 7.20
CA LEU A 67 0.91 17.50 8.48
C LEU A 67 -0.12 16.52 9.05
N VAL A 68 -0.96 15.91 8.21
CA VAL A 68 -1.90 14.86 8.63
C VAL A 68 -1.12 13.67 9.18
N LYS A 69 -0.08 13.21 8.46
CA LYS A 69 0.77 12.11 8.91
C LYS A 69 1.58 12.46 10.16
N CYS A 70 1.94 13.72 10.38
CA CYS A 70 2.49 14.17 11.66
C CYS A 70 1.45 14.25 12.79
N GLY A 71 0.15 14.06 12.51
CA GLY A 71 -0.91 14.21 13.49
C GLY A 71 -1.24 15.67 13.81
N TRP A 72 -0.81 16.63 12.99
CA TRP A 72 -0.89 18.08 13.25
C TRP A 72 -2.08 18.77 12.57
N LEU A 73 -2.69 18.11 11.59
CA LEU A 73 -3.80 18.63 10.81
C LEU A 73 -4.84 17.53 10.60
N TYR A 74 -6.10 17.85 10.81
CA TYR A 74 -7.23 17.03 10.37
C TYR A 74 -7.80 17.57 9.05
N ARG A 75 -8.12 16.67 8.12
CA ARG A 75 -8.80 17.00 6.85
C ARG A 75 -10.12 16.24 6.76
N GLY A 76 -11.22 16.91 7.10
CA GLY A 76 -12.57 16.35 7.01
C GLY A 76 -13.38 16.91 5.85
N THR A 77 -14.56 16.35 5.65
CA THR A 77 -15.56 16.82 4.67
C THR A 77 -16.07 18.23 4.98
N GLU A 78 -16.15 18.61 6.27
CA GLU A 78 -16.53 19.96 6.70
C GLU A 78 -15.40 21.00 6.51
N GLY A 79 -14.15 20.56 6.31
CA GLY A 79 -12.99 21.42 6.16
C GLY A 79 -11.76 20.93 6.95
N TRP A 80 -10.73 21.77 6.99
CA TRP A 80 -9.47 21.50 7.67
C TRP A 80 -9.43 22.13 9.06
N GLU A 81 -8.83 21.42 10.01
CA GLU A 81 -8.71 21.85 11.40
C GLU A 81 -7.31 21.53 11.94
N ILE A 82 -6.76 22.41 12.76
CA ILE A 82 -5.54 22.11 13.50
C ILE A 82 -5.86 21.21 14.70
N THR A 83 -5.06 20.15 14.89
CA THR A 83 -5.19 19.24 16.03
C THR A 83 -4.50 19.79 17.28
N SER A 84 -4.73 19.18 18.44
CA SER A 84 -4.05 19.55 19.70
C SER A 84 -2.53 19.39 19.60
N ALA A 85 -2.08 18.34 18.90
CA ALA A 85 -0.67 18.13 18.60
C ALA A 85 -0.12 19.20 17.64
N GLY A 86 -0.90 19.63 16.65
CA GLY A 86 -0.55 20.76 15.77
C GLY A 86 -0.40 22.08 16.52
N LYS A 87 -1.34 22.40 17.44
CA LYS A 87 -1.25 23.59 18.31
C LYS A 87 0.00 23.56 19.18
N THR A 88 0.33 22.38 19.72
CA THR A 88 1.55 22.19 20.52
C THR A 88 2.81 22.35 19.68
N ALA A 89 2.82 21.84 18.44
CA ALA A 89 3.93 22.01 17.51
C ALA A 89 4.15 23.49 17.16
N LEU A 90 3.09 24.27 16.89
CA LEU A 90 3.19 25.71 16.66
C LEU A 90 3.78 26.48 17.86
N ARG A 91 3.36 26.15 19.09
CA ARG A 91 3.90 26.78 20.31
C ARG A 91 5.38 26.44 20.52
N LYS A 92 5.76 25.18 20.24
CA LYS A 92 7.12 24.67 20.44
C LYS A 92 8.09 25.19 19.37
N TYR A 93 7.61 25.38 18.15
CA TYR A 93 8.40 25.83 17.00
C TYR A 93 7.75 27.10 16.41
N PRO A 94 7.98 28.28 17.02
CA PRO A 94 7.31 29.51 16.62
C PRO A 94 7.83 30.13 15.31
N GLU A 95 8.79 29.46 14.64
CA GLU A 95 9.40 29.92 13.40
C GLU A 95 9.31 28.84 12.31
N PRO A 96 9.11 29.23 11.03
CA PRO A 96 8.94 28.30 9.91
C PRO A 96 10.06 27.27 9.73
N GLY A 97 11.33 27.66 9.86
CA GLY A 97 12.48 26.77 9.65
C GLY A 97 12.51 25.61 10.65
N PRO A 98 12.60 25.89 11.98
CA PRO A 98 12.49 24.87 13.02
C PRO A 98 11.20 24.05 12.94
N PHE A 99 10.07 24.67 12.59
CA PHE A 99 8.80 23.98 12.39
C PHE A 99 8.89 22.96 11.24
N GLY A 100 9.44 23.35 10.10
CA GLY A 100 9.65 22.48 8.95
C GLY A 100 10.56 21.30 9.27
N ALA A 101 11.66 21.55 9.98
CA ALA A 101 12.59 20.50 10.42
C ALA A 101 11.92 19.50 11.37
N ALA A 102 11.14 19.99 12.34
CA ALA A 102 10.38 19.15 13.26
C ALA A 102 9.32 18.32 12.53
N LYS A 103 8.59 18.91 11.58
CA LYS A 103 7.64 18.20 10.73
C LYS A 103 8.31 17.06 9.98
N MET A 104 9.48 17.30 9.36
CA MET A 104 10.20 16.26 8.62
C MET A 104 10.72 15.13 9.53
N ALA A 105 11.09 15.44 10.78
CA ALA A 105 11.46 14.41 11.75
C ALA A 105 10.26 13.54 12.14
N GLU A 106 9.12 14.14 12.44
CA GLU A 106 7.88 13.41 12.76
C GLU A 106 7.35 12.60 11.58
N TYR A 107 7.42 13.15 10.36
CA TYR A 107 7.02 12.43 9.15
C TYR A 107 7.90 11.20 8.90
N ARG A 108 9.22 11.32 9.03
CA ARG A 108 10.14 10.17 8.90
C ARG A 108 9.93 9.13 9.98
N ASN A 109 9.61 9.56 11.20
CA ASN A 109 9.23 8.64 12.28
C ASN A 109 7.96 7.87 11.91
N TRP A 110 6.96 8.57 11.37
CA TRP A 110 5.75 7.95 10.84
C TRP A 110 6.05 6.92 9.75
N GLU A 111 6.85 7.30 8.76
CA GLU A 111 7.26 6.45 7.62
C GLU A 111 7.97 5.16 8.09
N GLN A 112 8.79 5.24 9.14
CA GLN A 112 9.49 4.07 9.68
C GLN A 112 8.61 3.11 10.49
N GLN A 113 7.44 3.58 10.96
CA GLN A 113 6.55 2.83 11.86
C GLN A 113 5.16 2.62 11.25
N GLN A 114 5.02 2.69 9.93
CA GLN A 114 3.72 2.57 9.24
C GLN A 114 2.93 1.33 9.66
N THR A 115 3.59 0.17 9.74
CA THR A 115 2.96 -1.08 10.17
C THR A 115 2.36 -1.00 11.59
N ASN A 116 3.04 -0.31 12.50
CA ASN A 116 2.58 -0.10 13.87
C ASN A 116 1.36 0.84 13.91
N PHE A 117 1.32 1.86 13.05
CA PHE A 117 0.17 2.75 12.96
C PHE A 117 -1.06 2.07 12.34
N TRP A 118 -0.87 1.27 11.29
CA TRP A 118 -1.96 0.46 10.75
C TRP A 118 -2.51 -0.52 11.77
N GLU A 119 -1.65 -1.10 12.61
CA GLU A 119 -2.09 -1.95 13.71
C GLU A 119 -2.91 -1.17 14.74
N ALA A 120 -2.52 0.07 15.05
CA ALA A 120 -3.30 0.94 15.92
C ALA A 120 -4.68 1.27 15.33
N GLU A 121 -4.76 1.63 14.04
CA GLU A 121 -6.03 1.88 13.33
C GLU A 121 -6.92 0.63 13.30
N ARG A 122 -6.31 -0.55 13.09
CA ARG A 122 -7.01 -1.85 13.14
C ARG A 122 -7.58 -2.12 14.53
N LEU A 123 -6.78 -1.92 15.57
CA LEU A 123 -7.21 -2.03 16.97
C LEU A 123 -8.36 -1.08 17.27
N THR A 124 -8.30 0.18 16.82
CA THR A 124 -9.37 1.16 17.09
C THR A 124 -10.67 0.79 16.39
N GLY A 125 -10.59 0.35 15.12
CA GLY A 125 -11.76 -0.08 14.34
C GLY A 125 -12.41 -1.34 14.90
N ALA A 126 -11.62 -2.24 15.50
CA ALA A 126 -12.12 -3.47 16.10
C ALA A 126 -12.87 -3.27 17.44
N ILE A 127 -12.84 -2.06 18.03
CA ILE A 127 -13.56 -1.79 19.29
C ILE A 127 -15.07 -1.77 19.01
N PRO A 128 -15.85 -2.72 19.55
CA PRO A 128 -17.29 -2.77 19.29
C PRO A 128 -18.03 -1.55 19.84
N GLU A 129 -19.17 -1.23 19.22
CA GLU A 129 -20.09 -0.23 19.74
C GLU A 129 -20.48 -0.53 21.20
N GLY A 130 -20.56 0.52 22.02
CA GLY A 130 -20.87 0.38 23.44
C GLY A 130 -19.72 -0.18 24.30
N ARG A 131 -18.53 -0.40 23.71
CA ARG A 131 -17.27 -0.71 24.43
C ARG A 131 -16.24 0.37 24.16
N TRP A 132 -15.22 0.45 25.01
CA TRP A 132 -14.11 1.39 24.85
C TRP A 132 -12.78 0.76 25.29
N ALA A 133 -11.67 1.26 24.77
CA ALA A 133 -10.33 0.80 25.13
C ALA A 133 -9.46 1.96 25.63
N ALA A 134 -8.49 1.67 26.49
CA ALA A 134 -7.55 2.71 26.91
C ALA A 134 -6.49 2.95 25.82
N ALA A 135 -6.14 4.20 25.59
CA ALA A 135 -5.08 4.61 24.66
C ALA A 135 -3.76 3.90 24.97
N ASP A 136 -3.42 3.70 26.25
CA ASP A 136 -2.23 2.97 26.67
C ASP A 136 -2.24 1.50 26.22
N ASP A 137 -3.42 0.86 26.26
CA ASP A 137 -3.57 -0.54 25.88
C ASP A 137 -3.44 -0.69 24.35
N VAL A 138 -4.14 0.18 23.59
CA VAL A 138 -4.04 0.25 22.13
C VAL A 138 -2.59 0.53 21.71
N ALA A 139 -1.96 1.54 22.31
CA ALA A 139 -0.60 1.94 21.99
C ALA A 139 0.42 0.84 22.33
N GLY A 140 0.25 0.17 23.47
CA GLY A 140 1.11 -0.94 23.88
C GLY A 140 1.07 -2.12 22.92
N ILE A 141 -0.13 -2.51 22.45
CA ILE A 141 -0.28 -3.62 21.48
C ILE A 141 0.28 -3.22 20.11
N ALA A 142 -0.07 -2.03 19.62
CA ALA A 142 0.41 -1.50 18.35
C ALA A 142 1.89 -1.12 18.35
N LYS A 143 2.57 -1.15 19.50
CA LYS A 143 3.98 -0.70 19.66
C LYS A 143 4.19 0.75 19.20
N VAL A 144 3.23 1.62 19.52
CA VAL A 144 3.33 3.08 19.34
C VAL A 144 3.28 3.77 20.69
N THR A 145 3.68 5.04 20.79
CA THR A 145 3.53 5.78 22.05
C THR A 145 2.09 6.30 22.20
N PRO A 146 1.52 6.38 23.41
CA PRO A 146 0.15 6.89 23.61
C PRO A 146 -0.06 8.32 23.09
N ALA A 147 0.96 9.18 23.23
CA ALA A 147 0.94 10.55 22.70
C ALA A 147 0.86 10.56 21.16
N ARG A 148 1.59 9.65 20.51
CA ARG A 148 1.59 9.52 19.06
C ARG A 148 0.28 8.96 18.53
N LEU A 149 -0.26 7.94 19.20
CA LEU A 149 -1.57 7.38 18.91
C LEU A 149 -2.64 8.48 18.96
N THR A 150 -2.69 9.23 20.05
CA THR A 150 -3.69 10.29 20.25
C THR A 150 -3.61 11.36 19.14
N ALA A 151 -2.39 11.80 18.79
CA ALA A 151 -2.19 12.77 17.72
C ALA A 151 -2.70 12.28 16.36
N LEU A 152 -2.56 10.99 16.07
CA LEU A 152 -3.03 10.40 14.83
C LEU A 152 -4.54 10.17 14.82
N LEU A 153 -5.13 9.73 15.95
CA LEU A 153 -6.57 9.61 16.07
C LEU A 153 -7.28 10.95 15.85
N GLU A 154 -6.71 12.06 16.30
CA GLU A 154 -7.26 13.40 16.04
C GLU A 154 -7.16 13.81 14.56
N ALA A 155 -6.12 13.36 13.85
CA ALA A 155 -5.77 13.78 12.50
C ALA A 155 -6.37 12.92 11.38
N ASP A 156 -6.42 11.61 11.58
CA ASP A 156 -6.92 10.63 10.60
C ASP A 156 -8.35 10.18 10.94
N ARG A 157 -8.74 10.24 12.23
CA ARG A 157 -10.07 9.89 12.76
C ARG A 157 -10.60 8.55 12.20
N PRO A 158 -9.81 7.46 12.29
CA PRO A 158 -10.18 6.13 11.77
C PRO A 158 -11.40 5.55 12.49
N ASP A 159 -12.09 4.58 11.91
CA ASP A 159 -13.25 3.97 12.56
C ASP A 159 -12.95 3.54 14.00
N GLY A 160 -13.91 3.78 14.89
CA GLY A 160 -13.77 3.50 16.32
C GLY A 160 -12.79 4.41 17.10
N TRP A 161 -12.16 5.42 16.47
CA TRP A 161 -11.24 6.36 17.15
C TRP A 161 -11.86 6.99 18.41
N ARG A 162 -13.17 7.25 18.38
CA ARG A 162 -13.91 7.84 19.50
C ARG A 162 -14.06 6.91 20.70
N ARG A 163 -13.75 5.61 20.56
CA ARG A 163 -13.84 4.61 21.62
C ARG A 163 -12.50 4.42 22.33
N VAL A 164 -11.48 5.20 21.98
CA VAL A 164 -10.17 5.19 22.64
C VAL A 164 -10.09 6.32 23.65
N LEU A 165 -9.98 5.98 24.94
CA LEU A 165 -10.03 6.93 26.05
C LEU A 165 -8.77 6.85 26.92
N SER A 166 -8.62 7.76 27.89
CA SER A 166 -7.62 7.60 28.95
C SER A 166 -7.85 6.31 29.72
N LYS A 167 -6.85 5.86 30.48
CA LYS A 167 -6.98 4.68 31.35
C LYS A 167 -8.15 4.79 32.34
N GLU A 168 -8.50 6.00 32.74
CA GLU A 168 -9.59 6.33 33.67
C GLU A 168 -10.94 6.49 32.95
N GLY A 169 -10.98 6.44 31.62
CA GLY A 169 -12.22 6.60 30.83
C GLY A 169 -12.55 8.05 30.49
N HIS A 170 -11.56 8.95 30.54
CA HIS A 170 -11.70 10.32 30.06
C HIS A 170 -11.44 10.42 28.57
N VAL A 171 -12.18 11.28 27.88
CA VAL A 171 -11.79 11.70 26.53
C VAL A 171 -10.41 12.34 26.63
N PRO A 172 -9.46 12.02 25.72
CA PRO A 172 -8.16 12.68 25.70
C PRO A 172 -8.32 14.21 25.74
N ASN A 173 -7.48 14.89 26.53
CA ASN A 173 -7.62 16.32 26.77
C ASN A 173 -7.26 17.12 25.49
N THR A 174 -8.24 17.33 24.62
CA THR A 174 -8.09 18.04 23.35
C THR A 174 -8.57 19.48 23.48
N GLU A 175 -7.74 20.46 23.13
CA GLU A 175 -8.08 21.89 23.13
C GLU A 175 -8.98 22.30 21.93
N THR A 176 -9.79 21.40 21.38
CA THR A 176 -10.50 21.56 20.10
C THR A 176 -11.99 21.23 20.21
N ARG A 177 -12.80 21.72 19.25
CA ARG A 177 -14.22 21.36 19.06
C ARG A 177 -14.44 19.84 19.05
N THR A 178 -13.44 19.10 18.57
CA THR A 178 -13.37 17.63 18.55
C THR A 178 -13.79 17.01 19.88
N HIS A 179 -13.48 17.64 21.03
CA HIS A 179 -13.87 17.15 22.35
C HIS A 179 -15.39 17.01 22.52
N GLY A 180 -16.17 17.99 22.03
CA GLY A 180 -17.64 17.99 22.13
C GLY A 180 -18.28 16.92 21.23
N ASP A 181 -17.80 16.81 20.00
CA ASP A 181 -18.28 15.81 19.04
C ASP A 181 -17.96 14.38 19.49
N TRP A 182 -16.77 14.20 20.09
CA TRP A 182 -16.34 12.95 20.69
C TRP A 182 -17.29 12.53 21.83
N LEU A 183 -17.61 13.45 22.74
CA LEU A 183 -18.55 13.21 23.83
C LEU A 183 -19.96 12.89 23.34
N ASN A 184 -20.45 13.59 22.32
CA ASN A 184 -21.78 13.34 21.75
C ASN A 184 -21.87 11.95 21.11
N SER A 185 -20.81 11.51 20.43
CA SER A 185 -20.73 10.17 19.84
C SER A 185 -20.74 9.06 20.89
N LEU A 186 -20.00 9.23 21.98
CA LEU A 186 -20.00 8.26 23.09
C LEU A 186 -21.41 8.13 23.70
N ARG A 187 -22.11 9.26 23.89
CA ARG A 187 -23.50 9.26 24.38
C ARG A 187 -24.45 8.53 23.43
N SER A 188 -24.34 8.72 22.12
CA SER A 188 -25.20 8.01 21.14
C SER A 188 -24.98 6.50 21.14
N GLU A 189 -23.81 6.03 21.57
CA GLU A 189 -23.48 4.60 21.70
C GLU A 189 -23.81 4.03 23.09
N GLY A 190 -24.51 4.79 23.95
CA GLY A 190 -24.82 4.38 25.31
C GLY A 190 -23.60 4.28 26.22
N LEU A 191 -22.46 4.89 25.84
CA LEU A 191 -21.31 5.13 26.69
C LEU A 191 -21.55 6.43 27.46
N ASP A 192 -22.49 6.37 28.41
CA ASP A 192 -22.87 7.51 29.22
C ASP A 192 -21.67 8.03 30.01
N ASN A 193 -21.50 9.34 29.90
CA ASN A 193 -20.40 10.06 30.49
C ASN A 193 -20.93 10.84 31.72
N ILE A 194 -20.78 10.27 32.92
CA ILE A 194 -21.10 10.96 34.17
C ILE A 194 -19.85 11.75 34.59
N ASN A 195 -19.91 13.08 34.59
CA ASN A 195 -18.82 13.98 34.99
C ASN A 195 -17.50 13.86 34.20
N GLY A 196 -17.54 13.56 32.91
CA GLY A 196 -16.35 13.42 32.06
C GLY A 196 -15.81 11.98 31.96
N LEU A 197 -16.42 11.00 32.64
CA LEU A 197 -15.93 9.63 32.78
C LEU A 197 -16.90 8.58 32.21
N VAL A 198 -16.40 7.72 31.32
CA VAL A 198 -17.13 6.57 30.78
C VAL A 198 -17.04 5.38 31.74
N GLU A 199 -18.12 4.64 31.90
CA GLU A 199 -18.22 3.51 32.84
C GLU A 199 -17.10 2.46 32.65
N ALA A 200 -16.37 2.17 33.73
CA ALA A 200 -15.22 1.26 33.72
C ALA A 200 -15.60 -0.19 33.34
N GLY A 201 -16.84 -0.61 33.61
CA GLY A 201 -17.33 -1.95 33.25
C GLY A 201 -17.42 -2.19 31.75
N LYS A 202 -17.46 -1.12 30.94
CA LYS A 202 -17.51 -1.20 29.47
C LYS A 202 -16.12 -1.19 28.83
N ARG A 203 -15.06 -1.02 29.63
CA ARG A 203 -13.67 -1.04 29.16
C ARG A 203 -13.26 -2.43 28.67
N LEU A 204 -12.52 -2.49 27.58
CA LEU A 204 -11.79 -3.66 27.12
C LEU A 204 -10.40 -3.66 27.74
N LYS A 205 -9.98 -4.82 28.29
CA LYS A 205 -8.61 -4.98 28.78
C LYS A 205 -7.68 -5.22 27.59
N ALA A 206 -6.39 -4.92 27.74
CA ALA A 206 -5.39 -5.15 26.70
C ALA A 206 -5.41 -6.59 26.13
N VAL A 207 -5.66 -7.60 26.97
CA VAL A 207 -5.75 -9.00 26.52
C VAL A 207 -6.97 -9.24 25.63
N ASP A 208 -8.14 -8.68 26.00
CA ASP A 208 -9.37 -8.81 25.21
C ASP A 208 -9.26 -8.01 23.91
N LEU A 209 -8.65 -6.83 23.97
CA LEU A 209 -8.39 -5.97 22.82
C LEU A 209 -7.43 -6.62 21.81
N ALA A 210 -6.35 -7.24 22.28
CA ALA A 210 -5.45 -8.01 21.42
C ALA A 210 -6.16 -9.22 20.80
N GLN A 211 -7.13 -9.81 21.49
CA GLN A 211 -7.93 -10.90 20.97
C GLN A 211 -8.97 -10.43 19.95
N LEU A 212 -9.55 -9.23 20.10
CA LEU A 212 -10.57 -8.70 19.18
C LEU A 212 -10.11 -8.64 17.73
N ILE A 213 -8.81 -8.49 17.48
CA ILE A 213 -8.30 -8.54 16.12
C ILE A 213 -8.09 -9.98 15.60
N HIS A 214 -7.98 -10.93 16.52
CA HIS A 214 -7.92 -12.37 16.23
C HIS A 214 -9.29 -13.05 16.37
N THR A 215 -10.38 -12.28 16.45
CA THR A 215 -11.73 -12.82 16.56
C THR A 215 -12.70 -11.92 15.83
N THR A 216 -13.28 -12.46 14.75
CA THR A 216 -14.53 -11.95 14.20
C THR A 216 -15.64 -12.04 15.27
N ALA A 217 -16.80 -11.42 15.05
CA ALA A 217 -17.88 -11.20 16.02
C ALA A 217 -18.40 -12.44 16.79
N GLU A 218 -17.95 -13.67 16.48
CA GLU A 218 -18.30 -14.93 17.14
C GLU A 218 -17.14 -15.61 17.91
N GLY A 219 -15.93 -15.05 17.92
CA GLY A 219 -14.80 -15.63 18.66
C GLY A 219 -14.13 -16.86 18.01
N GLN A 220 -14.63 -17.25 16.83
CA GLN A 220 -14.18 -18.40 16.04
C GLN A 220 -12.84 -18.10 15.35
N ARG A 221 -11.97 -19.12 15.24
CA ARG A 221 -10.67 -19.07 14.53
C ARG A 221 -10.62 -20.09 13.39
N ALA A 222 -9.61 -19.97 12.55
CA ALA A 222 -9.34 -20.93 11.48
C ALA A 222 -7.89 -21.43 11.54
N TRP A 223 -7.70 -22.72 11.26
CA TRP A 223 -6.40 -23.39 11.39
C TRP A 223 -6.13 -24.31 10.21
N LEU A 224 -4.92 -24.27 9.65
CA LEU A 224 -4.42 -25.32 8.78
C LEU A 224 -3.74 -26.39 9.63
N VAL A 225 -4.03 -27.67 9.38
CA VAL A 225 -3.31 -28.80 9.99
C VAL A 225 -2.93 -29.80 8.92
N THR A 226 -1.63 -30.12 8.79
CA THR A 226 -1.14 -31.00 7.72
C THR A 226 -1.47 -32.46 8.01
N THR A 227 -1.91 -33.21 6.99
CA THR A 227 -2.23 -34.64 7.14
C THR A 227 -1.03 -35.56 6.91
N ASP A 228 0.03 -35.06 6.28
CA ASP A 228 1.29 -35.79 6.14
C ASP A 228 2.05 -35.80 7.46
N VAL A 229 2.16 -37.01 8.03
CA VAL A 229 2.99 -37.28 9.19
C VAL A 229 4.02 -38.34 8.83
N ASP A 230 5.28 -37.93 8.68
CA ASP A 230 6.42 -38.81 8.37
C ASP A 230 6.26 -39.57 7.04
N GLY A 231 5.77 -38.87 6.00
CA GLY A 231 5.54 -39.42 4.67
C GLY A 231 4.26 -40.27 4.56
N ARG A 232 3.36 -40.14 5.54
CA ARG A 232 2.09 -40.88 5.58
C ARG A 232 0.94 -39.90 5.71
N ASN A 233 0.09 -39.89 4.70
CA ASN A 233 -1.15 -39.13 4.72
C ASN A 233 -2.19 -39.83 5.62
N LEU A 234 -2.65 -39.11 6.65
CA LEU A 234 -3.63 -39.61 7.62
C LEU A 234 -5.08 -39.18 7.34
N MET A 235 -5.35 -38.46 6.24
CA MET A 235 -6.66 -37.85 5.97
C MET A 235 -7.80 -38.87 5.99
N GLY A 236 -7.63 -40.02 5.33
CA GLY A 236 -8.66 -41.07 5.31
C GLY A 236 -9.02 -41.59 6.71
N LEU A 237 -8.03 -41.69 7.60
CA LEU A 237 -8.26 -42.08 8.99
C LEU A 237 -8.99 -40.97 9.76
N TRP A 238 -8.55 -39.72 9.57
CA TRP A 238 -9.11 -38.53 10.20
C TRP A 238 -10.59 -38.33 9.87
N GLN A 239 -10.99 -38.55 8.61
CA GLN A 239 -12.39 -38.49 8.20
C GLN A 239 -13.22 -39.64 8.80
N SER A 240 -12.71 -40.87 8.72
CA SER A 240 -13.47 -42.05 9.15
C SER A 240 -13.71 -42.10 10.67
N GLU A 241 -12.76 -41.60 11.47
CA GLU A 241 -12.83 -41.60 12.93
C GLU A 241 -13.16 -40.22 13.53
N GLY A 242 -13.29 -39.16 12.71
CA GLY A 242 -13.72 -37.84 13.15
C GLY A 242 -12.72 -37.10 14.03
N PHE A 243 -11.45 -37.01 13.62
CA PHE A 243 -10.42 -36.28 14.37
C PHE A 243 -9.36 -35.64 13.48
N CYS A 244 -8.57 -34.72 14.04
CA CYS A 244 -7.28 -34.28 13.51
C CYS A 244 -6.17 -34.54 14.54
N SER A 245 -4.91 -34.60 14.10
CA SER A 245 -3.82 -34.96 15.02
C SER A 245 -2.45 -34.37 14.68
N LEU A 246 -1.60 -34.29 15.70
CA LEU A 246 -0.17 -34.01 15.58
C LEU A 246 0.66 -35.18 16.14
N ARG A 247 1.87 -35.32 15.61
CA ARG A 247 2.91 -36.20 16.16
C ARG A 247 3.62 -35.52 17.33
N ALA A 248 3.18 -35.85 18.54
CA ALA A 248 3.71 -35.37 19.80
C ALA A 248 4.42 -36.50 20.58
N GLU A 249 5.11 -37.43 19.90
CA GLU A 249 5.67 -38.66 20.49
C GLU A 249 6.60 -38.41 21.68
N ARG A 250 7.34 -37.29 21.65
CA ARG A 250 8.31 -36.92 22.69
C ARG A 250 7.78 -35.84 23.63
N LEU A 251 6.52 -35.43 23.48
CA LEU A 251 5.90 -34.46 24.37
C LEU A 251 5.22 -35.21 25.53
N PRO A 252 5.48 -34.86 26.79
CA PRO A 252 4.70 -35.40 27.91
C PRO A 252 3.23 -34.99 27.77
N PRO A 253 2.27 -35.76 28.32
CA PRO A 253 0.87 -35.36 28.34
C PRO A 253 0.68 -34.04 29.09
N LEU A 254 0.22 -33.01 28.39
CA LEU A 254 -0.04 -31.68 28.94
C LEU A 254 -1.56 -31.42 28.98
N PRO A 255 -2.08 -30.70 30.00
CA PRO A 255 -3.49 -30.37 30.07
C PRO A 255 -3.88 -29.34 28.98
N PRO A 256 -5.16 -29.34 28.54
CA PRO A 256 -5.68 -28.29 27.66
C PRO A 256 -5.52 -26.89 28.26
N GLY A 257 -5.22 -25.88 27.43
CA GLY A 257 -5.08 -24.48 27.89
C GLY A 257 -3.79 -24.17 28.65
N VAL A 258 -2.81 -25.08 28.61
CA VAL A 258 -1.48 -24.90 29.20
C VAL A 258 -0.75 -23.65 28.67
N SER A 259 0.03 -22.97 29.52
CA SER A 259 0.77 -21.78 29.10
C SER A 259 1.88 -22.10 28.11
N ARG A 260 2.25 -21.12 27.28
CA ARG A 260 3.31 -21.26 26.27
C ARG A 260 4.65 -21.63 26.91
N ASP A 261 4.97 -21.09 28.09
CA ASP A 261 6.23 -21.37 28.80
C ASP A 261 6.36 -22.86 29.20
N ILE A 262 5.24 -23.47 29.62
CA ILE A 262 5.21 -24.89 29.98
C ILE A 262 5.37 -25.76 28.73
N VAL A 263 4.71 -25.39 27.61
CA VAL A 263 4.88 -26.08 26.32
C VAL A 263 6.34 -25.96 25.85
N HIS A 264 6.91 -24.76 25.92
CA HIS A 264 8.31 -24.51 25.56
C HIS A 264 9.27 -25.38 26.37
N ALA A 265 9.12 -25.43 27.69
CA ALA A 265 9.95 -26.28 28.55
C ALA A 265 9.84 -27.77 28.20
N ALA A 266 8.62 -28.25 27.90
CA ALA A 266 8.39 -29.63 27.50
C ALA A 266 9.01 -29.96 26.13
N VAL A 267 9.03 -29.00 25.20
CA VAL A 267 9.67 -29.16 23.88
C VAL A 267 11.19 -29.14 23.99
N GLU A 268 11.77 -28.29 24.84
CA GLU A 268 13.22 -28.26 25.09
C GLU A 268 13.73 -29.61 25.63
N ASP A 269 12.96 -30.26 26.50
CA ASP A 269 13.31 -31.57 27.05
C ASP A 269 13.10 -32.70 26.01
N GLY A 270 11.87 -32.81 25.48
CA GLY A 270 11.47 -33.91 24.59
C GLY A 270 12.10 -33.88 23.20
N TYR A 271 12.46 -32.70 22.70
CA TYR A 271 13.01 -32.49 21.36
C TYR A 271 14.42 -31.87 21.40
N SER A 272 15.17 -32.14 22.46
CA SER A 272 16.56 -31.65 22.65
C SER A 272 17.51 -31.94 21.48
N SER A 273 17.26 -33.00 20.70
CA SER A 273 18.05 -33.33 19.50
C SER A 273 17.82 -32.40 18.30
N PHE A 274 16.79 -31.55 18.32
CA PHE A 274 16.45 -30.64 17.23
C PHE A 274 17.31 -29.37 17.30
N THR A 275 17.26 -28.54 16.27
CA THR A 275 17.80 -27.17 16.31
C THR A 275 16.91 -26.25 17.14
N TYR A 276 17.46 -25.09 17.55
CA TYR A 276 16.68 -24.08 18.27
C TYR A 276 15.46 -23.60 17.47
N SER A 277 15.62 -23.39 16.16
CA SER A 277 14.53 -22.96 15.28
C SER A 277 13.41 -24.01 15.22
N GLU A 278 13.75 -25.28 15.03
CA GLU A 278 12.78 -26.38 15.00
C GLU A 278 12.04 -26.54 16.34
N ARG A 279 12.72 -26.33 17.48
CA ARG A 279 12.07 -26.35 18.81
C ARG A 279 11.14 -25.16 19.03
N SER A 280 11.53 -23.97 18.58
CA SER A 280 10.66 -22.78 18.62
C SER A 280 9.39 -22.98 17.77
N GLN A 281 9.56 -23.57 16.58
CA GLN A 281 8.44 -23.94 15.70
C GLN A 281 7.50 -24.94 16.37
N ARG A 282 8.03 -26.05 16.90
CA ARG A 282 7.25 -27.09 17.61
C ARG A 282 6.52 -26.52 18.82
N THR A 283 7.14 -25.61 19.55
CA THR A 283 6.50 -24.91 20.67
C THR A 283 5.27 -24.15 20.19
N THR A 284 5.36 -23.47 19.05
CA THR A 284 4.26 -22.70 18.47
C THR A 284 3.13 -23.64 18.00
N GLU A 285 3.46 -24.71 17.28
CA GLU A 285 2.48 -25.71 16.81
C GLU A 285 1.73 -26.39 17.96
N PHE A 286 2.46 -26.89 18.97
CA PHE A 286 1.85 -27.54 20.12
C PHE A 286 1.07 -26.57 20.98
N PHE A 287 1.54 -25.33 21.17
CA PHE A 287 0.79 -24.33 21.93
C PHE A 287 -0.51 -23.95 21.21
N ALA A 288 -0.47 -23.80 19.88
CA ALA A 288 -1.67 -23.57 19.09
C ALA A 288 -2.68 -24.70 19.28
N PHE A 289 -2.23 -25.95 19.09
CA PHE A 289 -3.07 -27.13 19.20
C PHE A 289 -3.58 -27.41 20.62
N LEU A 290 -2.79 -27.16 21.67
CA LEU A 290 -3.18 -27.43 23.07
C LEU A 290 -4.01 -26.32 23.70
N SER A 291 -3.78 -25.07 23.31
CA SER A 291 -4.22 -23.91 24.09
C SER A 291 -4.92 -22.81 23.30
N GLN A 292 -4.74 -22.74 21.98
CA GLN A 292 -5.37 -21.70 21.16
C GLN A 292 -6.57 -22.20 20.36
N MET A 293 -6.50 -23.43 19.83
CA MET A 293 -7.62 -24.08 19.15
C MET A 293 -8.78 -24.35 20.12
N ARG A 294 -9.99 -24.00 19.72
CA ARG A 294 -11.22 -24.13 20.51
C ARG A 294 -12.30 -24.90 19.75
N GLU A 295 -13.29 -25.37 20.49
CA GLU A 295 -14.49 -25.92 19.89
C GLU A 295 -15.19 -24.85 19.06
N GLY A 296 -15.67 -25.23 17.89
CA GLY A 296 -16.27 -24.35 16.90
C GLY A 296 -15.27 -23.78 15.88
N ASP A 297 -13.95 -23.82 16.15
CA ASP A 297 -12.95 -23.35 15.18
C ASP A 297 -13.00 -24.16 13.88
N LEU A 298 -12.76 -23.48 12.76
CA LEU A 298 -12.64 -24.09 11.45
C LEU A 298 -11.26 -24.72 11.29
N ILE A 299 -11.20 -25.93 10.77
CA ILE A 299 -9.95 -26.61 10.42
C ILE A 299 -9.91 -26.88 8.92
N VAL A 300 -8.77 -26.57 8.32
CA VAL A 300 -8.40 -26.92 6.95
C VAL A 300 -7.33 -27.99 7.04
N ALA A 301 -7.50 -29.11 6.34
CA ALA A 301 -6.55 -30.21 6.30
C ALA A 301 -6.05 -30.43 4.88
N SER A 302 -4.73 -30.37 4.68
CA SER A 302 -4.12 -30.59 3.36
C SER A 302 -3.97 -32.08 3.07
N ASP A 303 -4.62 -32.54 2.00
CA ASP A 303 -4.56 -33.88 1.44
C ASP A 303 -3.71 -33.80 0.16
N VAL A 304 -2.46 -34.26 0.23
CA VAL A 304 -1.50 -34.34 -0.91
C VAL A 304 -1.17 -33.00 -1.62
N ASP A 305 -0.74 -31.98 -0.86
CA ASP A 305 -0.24 -30.65 -1.29
C ASP A 305 -1.18 -29.77 -2.15
N THR A 306 -2.21 -30.34 -2.78
CA THR A 306 -3.07 -29.68 -3.77
C THR A 306 -4.55 -29.83 -3.49
N ALA A 307 -4.93 -30.66 -2.52
CA ALA A 307 -6.31 -30.90 -2.12
C ALA A 307 -6.50 -30.54 -0.64
N TYR A 308 -7.64 -29.95 -0.29
CA TYR A 308 -7.92 -29.43 1.05
C TYR A 308 -9.31 -29.82 1.53
N HIS A 309 -9.39 -30.32 2.76
CA HIS A 309 -10.64 -30.68 3.43
C HIS A 309 -10.94 -29.71 4.56
N PHE A 310 -12.23 -29.50 4.83
CA PHE A 310 -12.72 -28.57 5.82
C PHE A 310 -13.48 -29.29 6.91
N GLY A 311 -13.26 -28.91 8.16
CA GLY A 311 -13.95 -29.45 9.32
C GLY A 311 -14.16 -28.40 10.41
N ARG A 312 -14.86 -28.78 11.47
CA ARG A 312 -15.02 -28.00 12.70
C ARG A 312 -14.50 -28.77 13.89
N ILE A 313 -13.73 -28.13 14.75
CA ILE A 313 -13.26 -28.73 15.99
C ILE A 313 -14.44 -28.88 16.95
N THR A 314 -14.62 -30.08 17.51
CA THR A 314 -15.76 -30.40 18.39
C THR A 314 -15.37 -30.80 19.81
N GLY A 315 -14.06 -30.84 20.11
CA GLY A 315 -13.61 -31.28 21.44
C GLY A 315 -12.20 -30.81 21.84
N PRO A 316 -11.83 -31.05 23.11
CA PRO A 316 -10.53 -30.70 23.66
C PRO A 316 -9.40 -31.59 23.10
N PRO A 317 -8.13 -31.18 23.26
CA PRO A 317 -7.00 -32.01 22.86
C PRO A 317 -6.84 -33.20 23.80
N LEU A 318 -6.54 -34.37 23.23
CA LEU A 318 -6.38 -35.64 23.93
C LEU A 318 -5.07 -36.32 23.53
N PHE A 319 -4.34 -36.84 24.52
CA PHE A 319 -3.18 -37.70 24.28
C PHE A 319 -3.62 -39.16 24.23
N LEU A 320 -3.48 -39.81 23.08
CA LEU A 320 -3.87 -41.20 22.86
C LEU A 320 -2.70 -42.02 22.32
N ALA A 321 -2.64 -43.30 22.71
CA ALA A 321 -1.68 -44.21 22.10
C ALA A 321 -2.04 -44.43 20.63
N SER A 322 -1.05 -44.33 19.75
CA SER A 322 -1.22 -44.60 18.31
C SER A 322 -0.08 -45.49 17.79
N PRO A 323 -0.33 -46.35 16.79
CA PRO A 323 0.72 -47.17 16.19
C PRO A 323 1.86 -46.29 15.67
N GLY A 324 3.08 -46.52 16.18
CA GLY A 324 4.27 -45.74 15.82
C GLY A 324 4.27 -44.29 16.30
N GLY A 325 3.36 -43.90 17.21
CA GLY A 325 3.31 -42.54 17.77
C GLY A 325 2.93 -41.45 16.78
N LEU A 326 2.43 -41.80 15.60
CA LEU A 326 2.20 -40.87 14.48
C LEU A 326 0.98 -39.96 14.67
N SER A 327 0.07 -40.29 15.58
CA SER A 327 -1.20 -39.59 15.76
C SER A 327 -1.60 -39.58 17.24
N ASN A 328 -0.69 -39.15 18.10
CA ASN A 328 -0.83 -39.30 19.55
C ASN A 328 -1.36 -38.05 20.26
N LEU A 329 -1.36 -36.87 19.63
CA LEU A 329 -2.08 -35.69 20.12
C LEU A 329 -3.25 -35.43 19.16
N ARG A 330 -4.49 -35.65 19.61
CA ARG A 330 -5.70 -35.60 18.77
C ARG A 330 -6.71 -34.57 19.25
N ARG A 331 -7.55 -34.08 18.34
CA ARG A 331 -8.79 -33.34 18.63
C ARG A 331 -9.92 -33.91 17.79
N THR A 332 -11.13 -33.96 18.34
CA THR A 332 -12.29 -34.40 17.57
C THR A 332 -12.71 -33.32 16.58
N VAL A 333 -13.09 -33.74 15.38
CA VAL A 333 -13.44 -32.88 14.25
C VAL A 333 -14.68 -33.45 13.57
N GLU A 334 -15.66 -32.58 13.30
CA GLU A 334 -16.76 -32.86 12.38
C GLU A 334 -16.37 -32.34 10.99
N TRP A 335 -16.16 -33.23 10.03
CA TRP A 335 -15.75 -32.85 8.68
C TRP A 335 -16.95 -32.34 7.88
N ILE A 336 -16.80 -31.14 7.31
CA ILE A 336 -17.79 -30.47 6.46
C ILE A 336 -17.70 -30.98 5.03
N THR A 337 -16.47 -31.13 4.50
CA THR A 337 -16.23 -31.62 3.15
C THR A 337 -15.76 -33.07 3.20
N MET A 338 -16.44 -33.94 2.45
CA MET A 338 -16.02 -35.33 2.25
C MET A 338 -15.10 -35.47 1.04
N GLU A 339 -15.30 -34.65 0.02
CA GLU A 339 -14.41 -34.52 -1.14
C GLU A 339 -13.49 -33.29 -0.94
N PRO A 340 -12.21 -33.37 -1.36
CA PRO A 340 -11.29 -32.24 -1.22
C PRO A 340 -11.64 -31.10 -2.18
N ILE A 341 -11.33 -29.88 -1.76
CA ILE A 341 -11.32 -28.68 -2.61
C ILE A 341 -9.91 -28.52 -3.18
N ASP A 342 -9.80 -28.27 -4.48
CA ASP A 342 -8.52 -28.05 -5.17
C ASP A 342 -7.91 -26.71 -4.73
N LEU A 343 -6.58 -26.63 -4.67
CA LEU A 343 -5.82 -25.40 -4.41
C LEU A 343 -6.29 -24.22 -5.27
N MET A 344 -6.63 -24.47 -6.55
CA MET A 344 -7.09 -23.44 -7.48
C MET A 344 -8.44 -22.83 -7.13
N ASP A 345 -9.25 -23.58 -6.38
CA ASP A 345 -10.58 -23.17 -5.91
C ASP A 345 -10.52 -22.50 -4.53
N LEU A 346 -9.37 -22.51 -3.85
CA LEU A 346 -9.17 -21.78 -2.61
C LEU A 346 -9.06 -20.25 -2.83
N PRO A 347 -9.50 -19.43 -1.85
CA PRO A 347 -9.26 -17.99 -1.84
C PRO A 347 -7.76 -17.63 -1.81
N ASP A 348 -7.37 -16.55 -2.50
CA ASP A 348 -5.96 -16.11 -2.61
C ASP A 348 -5.35 -15.76 -1.23
N SER A 349 -6.19 -15.26 -0.32
CA SER A 349 -5.84 -14.97 1.08
C SER A 349 -5.39 -16.23 1.83
N VAL A 350 -5.92 -17.39 1.47
CA VAL A 350 -5.60 -18.70 2.06
C VAL A 350 -4.37 -19.28 1.40
N THR A 351 -4.31 -19.28 0.06
CA THR A 351 -3.19 -19.90 -0.68
C THR A 351 -1.84 -19.28 -0.32
N SER A 352 -1.79 -17.96 -0.13
CA SER A 352 -0.58 -17.23 0.28
C SER A 352 -0.08 -17.55 1.70
N ARG A 353 -0.85 -18.32 2.49
CA ARG A 353 -0.50 -18.72 3.87
C ARG A 353 -0.24 -20.21 4.02
N ILE A 354 -0.35 -20.97 2.94
CA ILE A 354 -0.07 -22.39 2.96
C ILE A 354 1.44 -22.56 3.06
N THR A 355 1.87 -23.25 4.12
CA THR A 355 3.29 -23.53 4.40
C THR A 355 3.47 -25.02 4.65
N SER A 356 4.71 -25.48 4.77
CA SER A 356 5.00 -26.86 5.16
C SER A 356 4.89 -27.12 6.67
N TYR A 357 4.46 -26.13 7.47
CA TYR A 357 4.34 -26.29 8.92
C TYR A 357 3.12 -27.12 9.30
N ALA A 358 3.23 -27.87 10.41
CA ALA A 358 2.18 -28.82 10.79
C ALA A 358 0.90 -28.12 11.24
N VAL A 359 1.01 -26.89 11.76
CA VAL A 359 -0.11 -26.04 12.16
C VAL A 359 0.14 -24.61 11.70
N VAL A 360 -0.85 -23.99 11.04
CA VAL A 360 -0.82 -22.57 10.66
C VAL A 360 -2.10 -21.88 11.14
N ASP A 361 -1.96 -20.68 11.70
CA ASP A 361 -3.10 -19.83 12.04
C ASP A 361 -3.63 -19.14 10.77
N LEU A 362 -4.84 -19.51 10.36
CA LEU A 362 -5.55 -18.97 9.21
C LEU A 362 -6.69 -18.03 9.62
N THR A 363 -6.71 -17.56 10.88
CA THR A 363 -7.81 -16.74 11.41
C THR A 363 -8.06 -15.47 10.60
N GLU A 364 -7.00 -14.88 10.02
CA GLU A 364 -7.13 -13.70 9.15
C GLU A 364 -7.88 -14.00 7.84
N CYS A 365 -7.99 -15.27 7.44
CA CYS A 365 -8.70 -15.74 6.24
C CYS A 365 -10.09 -16.34 6.57
N LEU A 366 -10.53 -16.27 7.82
CA LEU A 366 -11.72 -16.97 8.29
C LEU A 366 -12.98 -16.64 7.49
N MET A 367 -13.16 -15.39 7.07
CA MET A 367 -14.33 -14.99 6.28
C MET A 367 -14.37 -15.67 4.91
N ASP A 368 -13.22 -15.71 4.22
CA ASP A 368 -13.12 -16.36 2.92
C ASP A 368 -13.31 -17.87 3.03
N LEU A 369 -12.75 -18.48 4.08
CA LEU A 369 -12.91 -19.90 4.38
C LEU A 369 -14.38 -20.24 4.72
N ARG A 370 -15.08 -19.40 5.48
CA ARG A 370 -16.52 -19.54 5.79
C ARG A 370 -17.37 -19.44 4.54
N ALA A 371 -17.09 -18.47 3.68
CA ALA A 371 -17.78 -18.32 2.40
C ALA A 371 -17.62 -19.56 1.51
N LEU A 372 -16.42 -20.15 1.49
CA LEU A 372 -16.13 -21.34 0.70
C LEU A 372 -16.94 -22.57 1.16
N VAL A 373 -17.11 -22.74 2.47
CA VAL A 373 -17.92 -23.84 3.05
C VAL A 373 -19.40 -23.51 3.19
N GLY A 374 -19.86 -22.39 2.61
CA GLY A 374 -21.27 -21.98 2.59
C GLY A 374 -21.83 -21.43 3.91
N ASP A 375 -20.96 -21.04 4.85
CA ASP A 375 -21.30 -20.60 6.21
C ASP A 375 -21.03 -19.10 6.46
N GLY A 376 -20.86 -18.31 5.39
CA GLY A 376 -20.60 -16.88 5.47
C GLY A 376 -21.00 -16.14 4.19
N PRO A 377 -21.13 -14.80 4.25
CA PRO A 377 -21.32 -13.98 3.06
C PRO A 377 -20.12 -14.18 2.12
N LYS A 378 -20.37 -14.31 0.81
CA LYS A 378 -19.28 -14.35 -0.17
C LYS A 378 -18.48 -13.05 -0.07
N PRO A 379 -17.14 -13.09 -0.01
CA PRO A 379 -16.34 -11.88 0.01
C PRO A 379 -16.68 -11.01 -1.21
N GLU A 380 -16.88 -9.71 -0.99
CA GLU A 380 -17.08 -8.76 -2.08
C GLU A 380 -15.82 -8.75 -2.96
N SER A 381 -15.99 -9.08 -4.24
CA SER A 381 -14.89 -8.99 -5.20
C SER A 381 -14.57 -7.54 -5.49
N PHE A 382 -13.29 -7.17 -5.49
CA PHE A 382 -12.86 -5.87 -6.02
C PHE A 382 -13.33 -5.71 -7.48
N ALA A 383 -13.57 -4.47 -7.89
CA ALA A 383 -13.88 -4.12 -9.28
C ALA A 383 -13.07 -2.90 -9.69
N LEU A 384 -12.47 -2.94 -10.89
CA LEU A 384 -11.84 -1.76 -11.47
C LEU A 384 -12.94 -0.79 -11.94
N PRO A 385 -12.96 0.47 -11.48
CA PRO A 385 -13.93 1.46 -11.93
C PRO A 385 -13.74 1.78 -13.41
N ASP A 386 -14.83 2.04 -14.13
CA ASP A 386 -14.79 2.57 -15.49
C ASP A 386 -14.14 3.96 -15.51
N VAL A 387 -13.59 4.34 -16.66
CA VAL A 387 -13.02 5.67 -16.87
C VAL A 387 -14.13 6.71 -16.82
N THR A 388 -13.90 7.76 -16.03
CA THR A 388 -14.81 8.90 -15.97
C THR A 388 -14.49 9.91 -17.06
N GLU A 389 -15.50 10.67 -17.49
CA GLU A 389 -15.30 11.78 -18.44
C GLU A 389 -14.37 12.83 -17.85
N GLU A 390 -14.45 13.08 -16.54
CA GLU A 390 -13.57 14.03 -15.84
C GLU A 390 -12.09 13.65 -15.98
N LEU A 391 -11.75 12.35 -15.91
CA LEU A 391 -10.39 11.88 -16.10
C LEU A 391 -9.92 12.08 -17.54
N ALA A 392 -10.78 11.78 -18.52
CA ALA A 392 -10.48 11.95 -19.94
C ALA A 392 -10.25 13.43 -20.29
N GLU A 393 -11.10 14.32 -19.78
CA GLU A 393 -10.96 15.77 -19.91
C GLU A 393 -9.68 16.31 -19.24
N GLU A 394 -9.36 15.84 -18.02
CA GLU A 394 -8.14 16.23 -17.32
C GLU A 394 -6.88 15.86 -18.13
N LEU A 395 -6.83 14.61 -18.60
CA LEU A 395 -5.70 14.05 -19.34
C LEU A 395 -5.63 14.55 -20.78
N LEU A 396 -6.72 15.10 -21.33
CA LEU A 396 -6.88 15.47 -22.74
C LEU A 396 -6.63 14.28 -23.68
N LEU A 397 -7.03 13.08 -23.25
CA LEU A 397 -6.93 11.84 -24.02
C LEU A 397 -8.34 11.31 -24.32
N PRO A 398 -8.53 10.57 -25.43
CA PRO A 398 -9.83 9.98 -25.75
C PRO A 398 -10.32 9.03 -24.65
N HIS A 399 -11.60 9.17 -24.26
CA HIS A 399 -12.24 8.33 -23.25
C HIS A 399 -12.18 6.85 -23.61
N ASP A 400 -12.51 6.50 -24.85
CA ASP A 400 -12.50 5.12 -25.37
C ASP A 400 -11.12 4.46 -25.27
N TRP A 401 -10.05 5.19 -25.57
CA TRP A 401 -8.68 4.70 -25.45
C TRP A 401 -8.27 4.47 -23.99
N LEU A 402 -8.70 5.35 -23.08
CA LEU A 402 -8.47 5.17 -21.64
C LEU A 402 -9.28 3.99 -21.10
N GLN A 403 -10.54 3.86 -21.52
CA GLN A 403 -11.40 2.75 -21.13
C GLN A 403 -10.81 1.42 -21.59
N GLU A 404 -10.30 1.35 -22.82
CA GLU A 404 -9.57 0.18 -23.32
C GLU A 404 -8.39 -0.19 -22.41
N CYS A 405 -7.65 0.78 -21.86
CA CYS A 405 -6.58 0.49 -20.90
C CYS A 405 -7.10 -0.16 -19.62
N VAL A 406 -8.28 0.24 -19.13
CA VAL A 406 -8.94 -0.39 -17.98
C VAL A 406 -9.43 -1.79 -18.32
N GLU A 407 -10.02 -2.01 -19.51
CA GLU A 407 -10.42 -3.36 -19.95
C GLU A 407 -9.24 -4.31 -20.04
N LEU A 408 -8.10 -3.85 -20.58
CA LEU A 408 -6.87 -4.64 -20.63
C LEU A 408 -6.39 -5.04 -19.23
N LEU A 409 -6.48 -4.12 -18.25
CA LEU A 409 -6.15 -4.39 -16.86
C LEU A 409 -7.11 -5.36 -16.18
N ARG A 410 -8.40 -5.36 -16.56
CA ARG A 410 -9.39 -6.35 -16.09
C ARG A 410 -9.09 -7.75 -16.60
N GLU A 411 -8.65 -7.87 -17.86
CA GLU A 411 -8.27 -9.16 -18.43
C GLU A 411 -6.97 -9.68 -17.82
N ARG A 412 -5.98 -8.79 -17.69
CA ARG A 412 -4.69 -9.12 -17.06
C ARG A 412 -4.10 -7.90 -16.35
N PRO A 413 -3.65 -8.03 -15.10
CA PRO A 413 -3.33 -6.89 -14.25
C PRO A 413 -1.95 -6.26 -14.54
N GLN A 414 -1.41 -6.36 -15.75
CA GLN A 414 -0.11 -5.79 -16.12
C GLN A 414 -0.18 -5.01 -17.45
N LEU A 415 0.10 -3.71 -17.39
CA LEU A 415 0.07 -2.79 -18.53
C LEU A 415 1.35 -1.95 -18.59
N ILE A 416 1.94 -1.82 -19.78
CA ILE A 416 3.06 -0.92 -20.08
C ILE A 416 2.58 0.16 -21.05
N PHE A 417 2.86 1.42 -20.70
CA PHE A 417 2.86 2.53 -21.64
C PHE A 417 4.26 2.69 -22.22
N ASP A 418 4.41 2.56 -23.54
CA ASP A 418 5.68 2.73 -24.24
C ASP A 418 5.65 3.90 -25.22
N GLY A 419 6.83 4.40 -25.59
CA GLY A 419 6.97 5.42 -26.62
C GLY A 419 8.09 6.42 -26.36
N PRO A 420 8.26 7.42 -27.25
CA PRO A 420 9.31 8.42 -27.15
C PRO A 420 9.23 9.27 -25.87
N PRO A 421 10.30 9.95 -25.47
CA PRO A 421 10.30 10.83 -24.31
C PRO A 421 9.33 12.01 -24.50
N GLY A 422 8.77 12.45 -23.38
CA GLY A 422 7.89 13.61 -23.34
C GLY A 422 6.46 13.38 -23.86
N THR A 423 6.01 12.13 -23.95
CA THR A 423 4.65 11.77 -24.37
C THR A 423 3.64 11.65 -23.22
N GLY A 424 4.07 11.86 -21.98
CA GLY A 424 3.18 11.90 -20.81
C GLY A 424 2.93 10.56 -20.11
N LYS A 425 3.65 9.48 -20.48
CA LYS A 425 3.50 8.12 -19.92
C LYS A 425 3.44 8.06 -18.40
N THR A 426 4.42 8.66 -17.72
CA THR A 426 4.47 8.68 -16.25
C THR A 426 3.32 9.46 -15.63
N TYR A 427 2.89 10.55 -16.27
CA TYR A 427 1.74 11.33 -15.79
C TYR A 427 0.44 10.54 -15.95
N LEU A 428 0.23 9.91 -17.11
CA LEU A 428 -0.89 9.01 -17.37
C LEU A 428 -0.92 7.85 -16.37
N ALA A 429 0.19 7.14 -16.19
CA ALA A 429 0.26 5.98 -15.29
C ALA A 429 -0.16 6.33 -13.85
N LYS A 430 0.32 7.47 -13.34
CA LYS A 430 -0.04 7.97 -12.00
C LYS A 430 -1.51 8.37 -11.89
N LYS A 431 -2.04 9.05 -12.91
CA LYS A 431 -3.44 9.49 -12.93
C LYS A 431 -4.40 8.33 -13.07
N LEU A 432 -4.10 7.37 -13.94
CA LEU A 432 -4.87 6.13 -14.07
C LEU A 432 -4.81 5.31 -12.78
N ALA A 433 -3.64 5.15 -12.15
CA ALA A 433 -3.52 4.49 -10.86
C ALA A 433 -4.38 5.17 -9.78
N SER A 434 -4.35 6.50 -9.71
CA SER A 434 -5.18 7.27 -8.77
C SER A 434 -6.67 7.11 -9.04
N HIS A 435 -7.08 7.04 -10.30
CA HIS A 435 -8.46 6.78 -10.69
C HIS A 435 -8.93 5.40 -10.23
N LEU A 436 -8.14 4.36 -10.53
CA LEU A 436 -8.47 2.98 -10.20
C LEU A 436 -8.54 2.70 -8.69
N THR A 437 -7.81 3.47 -7.89
CA THR A 437 -7.75 3.34 -6.42
C THR A 437 -8.65 4.33 -5.68
N GLY A 438 -9.28 5.27 -6.39
CA GLY A 438 -10.21 6.26 -5.84
C GLY A 438 -9.62 7.07 -4.67
N ASP A 439 -10.44 7.28 -3.63
CA ASP A 439 -10.07 8.05 -2.44
C ASP A 439 -8.87 7.45 -1.66
N ARG A 440 -8.57 6.16 -1.89
CA ARG A 440 -7.47 5.44 -1.24
C ARG A 440 -6.18 5.47 -2.04
N SER A 441 -6.08 6.27 -3.10
CA SER A 441 -4.89 6.33 -3.94
C SER A 441 -3.59 6.53 -3.17
N GLN A 442 -3.59 7.31 -2.09
CA GLN A 442 -2.38 7.53 -1.29
C GLN A 442 -1.89 6.31 -0.53
N GLN A 443 -2.77 5.35 -0.24
CA GLN A 443 -2.49 4.14 0.54
C GLN A 443 -2.30 2.95 -0.40
N ASN A 444 -3.09 2.89 -1.46
CA ASN A 444 -3.19 1.74 -2.35
C ASN A 444 -2.44 1.94 -3.68
N THR A 445 -1.77 3.08 -3.87
CA THR A 445 -0.84 3.30 -4.99
C THR A 445 0.58 3.43 -4.47
N MET A 446 1.50 2.67 -5.05
CA MET A 446 2.93 2.84 -4.82
C MET A 446 3.63 3.12 -6.15
N VAL A 447 4.53 4.10 -6.16
CA VAL A 447 5.31 4.45 -7.35
C VAL A 447 6.77 4.16 -7.10
N VAL A 448 7.38 3.37 -7.97
CA VAL A 448 8.82 3.10 -7.99
C VAL A 448 9.40 3.51 -9.33
N GLN A 449 10.68 3.86 -9.36
CA GLN A 449 11.41 4.16 -10.59
C GLN A 449 12.60 3.22 -10.71
N PHE A 450 12.69 2.50 -11.82
CA PHE A 450 13.80 1.59 -12.06
C PHE A 450 15.03 2.34 -12.58
N HIS A 451 16.20 1.87 -12.14
CA HIS A 451 17.50 2.41 -12.52
C HIS A 451 18.52 1.26 -12.61
N PRO A 452 19.69 1.45 -13.24
CA PRO A 452 20.63 0.35 -13.50
C PRO A 452 21.11 -0.42 -12.25
N GLY A 453 21.14 0.24 -11.09
CA GLY A 453 21.50 -0.39 -9.82
C GLY A 453 20.34 -1.05 -9.05
N TYR A 454 19.12 -1.07 -9.59
CA TYR A 454 17.93 -1.59 -8.90
C TYR A 454 17.94 -3.11 -8.98
N ALA A 455 17.81 -3.79 -7.84
CA ALA A 455 17.93 -5.24 -7.72
C ALA A 455 16.70 -5.89 -7.07
N TYR A 456 16.69 -7.23 -7.04
CA TYR A 456 15.64 -8.01 -6.39
C TYR A 456 15.46 -7.61 -4.93
N GLU A 457 16.57 -7.41 -4.22
CA GLU A 457 16.59 -7.05 -2.79
C GLU A 457 16.02 -5.67 -2.49
N ASP A 458 15.93 -4.80 -3.50
CA ASP A 458 15.30 -3.48 -3.40
C ASP A 458 13.81 -3.54 -3.78
N PHE A 459 13.44 -4.47 -4.67
CA PHE A 459 12.09 -4.56 -5.22
C PHE A 459 11.15 -5.42 -4.36
N PHE A 460 11.67 -6.53 -3.83
CA PHE A 460 10.84 -7.56 -3.22
C PHE A 460 11.24 -7.88 -1.78
N GLU A 461 12.40 -8.49 -1.53
CA GLU A 461 12.88 -8.71 -0.16
C GLU A 461 14.40 -8.92 -0.13
N GLY A 462 15.04 -8.45 0.94
CA GLY A 462 16.47 -8.67 1.12
C GLY A 462 16.98 -8.33 2.50
N TYR A 463 18.14 -8.89 2.86
CA TYR A 463 18.81 -8.58 4.12
C TYR A 463 19.54 -7.24 4.04
N ARG A 464 19.29 -6.38 5.04
CA ARG A 464 19.98 -5.10 5.22
C ARG A 464 20.55 -5.02 6.64
N PRO A 465 21.74 -4.42 6.83
CA PRO A 465 22.24 -4.15 8.17
C PRO A 465 21.25 -3.28 8.95
N GLY A 466 20.89 -3.72 10.15
CA GLY A 466 19.93 -3.05 11.02
C GLY A 466 20.16 -3.40 12.48
N ASP A 467 19.42 -2.73 13.37
CA ASP A 467 19.36 -3.07 14.78
C ASP A 467 18.13 -3.97 14.99
N ASP A 468 18.34 -5.17 15.53
CA ASP A 468 17.27 -6.10 15.91
C ASP A 468 16.68 -5.80 17.30
N GLY A 469 17.08 -4.68 17.91
CA GLY A 469 16.70 -4.28 19.26
C GLY A 469 17.67 -4.78 20.34
N SER A 470 18.73 -5.51 19.97
CA SER A 470 19.80 -5.93 20.88
C SER A 470 20.94 -4.90 21.00
N GLY A 471 20.95 -3.84 20.18
CA GLY A 471 22.04 -2.87 20.13
C GLY A 471 23.30 -3.41 19.42
N SER A 472 23.20 -4.55 18.73
CA SER A 472 24.24 -5.11 17.87
C SER A 472 23.84 -5.03 16.40
N LEU A 473 24.83 -4.86 15.52
CA LEU A 473 24.59 -4.74 14.08
C LEU A 473 24.27 -6.14 13.53
N SER A 474 22.99 -6.39 13.19
CA SER A 474 22.53 -7.66 12.64
C SER A 474 21.97 -7.48 11.23
N LEU A 475 21.85 -8.59 10.50
CA LEU A 475 21.20 -8.59 9.19
C LEU A 475 19.69 -8.78 9.39
N VAL A 476 18.92 -7.74 9.08
CA VAL A 476 17.47 -7.74 9.21
C VAL A 476 16.86 -7.85 7.80
N LYS A 477 15.94 -8.81 7.62
CA LYS A 477 15.16 -8.93 6.37
C LYS A 477 14.25 -7.70 6.25
N ARG A 478 14.24 -7.06 5.09
CA ARG A 478 13.34 -5.95 4.78
C ARG A 478 12.54 -6.26 3.53
N ASP A 479 11.27 -5.91 3.60
CA ASP A 479 10.33 -6.02 2.49
C ASP A 479 10.51 -4.81 1.56
N GLY A 480 10.60 -5.09 0.27
CA GLY A 480 10.59 -4.12 -0.80
C GLY A 480 9.17 -3.75 -1.25
N PRO A 481 9.06 -2.78 -2.16
CA PRO A 481 7.80 -2.23 -2.66
C PRO A 481 6.75 -3.27 -3.05
N LEU A 482 7.13 -4.30 -3.83
CA LEU A 482 6.19 -5.30 -4.29
C LEU A 482 5.66 -6.15 -3.12
N ARG A 483 6.51 -6.57 -2.19
CA ARG A 483 6.12 -7.37 -1.02
C ARG A 483 5.19 -6.60 -0.08
N LEU A 484 5.48 -5.31 0.14
CA LEU A 484 4.62 -4.42 0.92
C LEU A 484 3.23 -4.28 0.28
N MET A 485 3.18 -4.05 -1.03
CA MET A 485 1.92 -3.93 -1.78
C MET A 485 1.10 -5.23 -1.77
N VAL A 486 1.75 -6.38 -1.94
CA VAL A 486 1.07 -7.69 -1.88
C VAL A 486 0.52 -7.95 -0.48
N THR A 487 1.28 -7.62 0.57
CA THR A 487 0.82 -7.77 1.95
C THR A 487 -0.41 -6.89 2.22
N ALA A 488 -0.41 -5.64 1.74
CA ALA A 488 -1.55 -4.75 1.86
C ALA A 488 -2.77 -5.26 1.07
N ALA A 489 -2.56 -5.69 -0.17
CA ALA A 489 -3.60 -6.20 -1.06
C ALA A 489 -4.28 -7.47 -0.53
N ASN A 490 -3.51 -8.40 0.04
CA ASN A 490 -4.05 -9.61 0.70
C ASN A 490 -4.89 -9.30 1.94
N ARG A 491 -4.62 -8.18 2.63
CA ARG A 491 -5.37 -7.77 3.83
C ARG A 491 -6.67 -7.04 3.50
N GLN A 492 -6.80 -6.54 2.27
CA GLN A 492 -7.93 -5.73 1.81
C GLN A 492 -8.36 -6.22 0.41
N PRO A 493 -8.84 -7.48 0.31
CA PRO A 493 -9.15 -8.14 -0.97
C PRO A 493 -10.24 -7.44 -1.78
N GLU A 494 -11.07 -6.62 -1.15
CA GLU A 494 -12.14 -5.83 -1.75
C GLU A 494 -11.64 -4.54 -2.41
N GLN A 495 -10.40 -4.13 -2.14
CA GLN A 495 -9.83 -2.87 -2.62
C GLN A 495 -8.84 -3.08 -3.75
N VAL A 496 -8.78 -2.12 -4.67
CA VAL A 496 -7.81 -2.10 -5.76
C VAL A 496 -6.48 -1.55 -5.27
N PHE A 497 -5.38 -2.21 -5.65
CA PHE A 497 -4.01 -1.78 -5.43
C PHE A 497 -3.28 -1.62 -6.76
N VAL A 498 -2.45 -0.58 -6.87
CA VAL A 498 -1.69 -0.30 -8.09
C VAL A 498 -0.22 -0.02 -7.77
N LEU A 499 0.69 -0.82 -8.34
CA LEU A 499 2.12 -0.56 -8.36
C LEU A 499 2.50 0.09 -9.69
N VAL A 500 2.92 1.35 -9.64
CA VAL A 500 3.43 2.08 -10.80
C VAL A 500 4.94 1.90 -10.89
N ILE A 501 5.43 1.33 -12.00
CA ILE A 501 6.86 1.14 -12.27
C ILE A 501 7.31 2.07 -13.40
N ASP A 502 7.94 3.18 -13.04
CA ASP A 502 8.47 4.13 -14.01
C ASP A 502 9.82 3.64 -14.56
N GLU A 503 10.06 3.84 -15.85
CA GLU A 503 11.31 3.48 -16.54
C GLU A 503 11.67 1.99 -16.42
N ILE A 504 10.67 1.11 -16.63
CA ILE A 504 10.79 -0.33 -16.40
C ILE A 504 11.96 -0.99 -17.18
N ASN A 505 12.36 -0.42 -18.31
CA ASN A 505 13.46 -0.91 -19.13
C ASN A 505 14.84 -0.35 -18.74
N ARG A 506 15.00 0.36 -17.61
CA ARG A 506 16.32 0.82 -17.13
C ARG A 506 17.10 -0.17 -16.27
N CYS A 507 16.56 -1.37 -16.08
CA CYS A 507 17.25 -2.48 -15.43
C CYS A 507 16.91 -3.82 -16.11
N GLU A 508 17.64 -4.87 -15.75
CA GLU A 508 17.37 -6.22 -16.24
C GLU A 508 16.21 -6.84 -15.45
N LEU A 509 15.01 -6.84 -16.04
CA LEU A 509 13.80 -7.29 -15.35
C LEU A 509 13.87 -8.70 -14.82
N SER A 510 14.50 -9.62 -15.54
CA SER A 510 14.68 -11.00 -15.10
C SER A 510 15.48 -11.10 -13.80
N ARG A 511 16.41 -10.17 -13.58
CA ARG A 511 17.18 -10.07 -12.35
C ARG A 511 16.40 -9.42 -11.22
N VAL A 512 15.55 -8.43 -11.52
CA VAL A 512 14.76 -7.71 -10.51
C VAL A 512 13.57 -8.54 -10.02
N PHE A 513 12.88 -9.24 -10.92
CA PHE A 513 11.73 -10.07 -10.55
C PHE A 513 12.13 -11.48 -10.09
N GLY A 514 13.28 -12.01 -10.52
CA GLY A 514 13.75 -13.33 -10.10
C GLY A 514 12.70 -14.43 -10.33
N GLU A 515 12.40 -15.19 -9.27
CA GLU A 515 11.38 -16.25 -9.24
C GLU A 515 9.94 -15.73 -9.44
N LEU A 516 9.68 -14.45 -9.15
CA LEU A 516 8.34 -13.84 -9.23
C LEU A 516 7.86 -13.65 -10.67
N LEU A 517 8.75 -13.81 -11.65
CA LEU A 517 8.41 -13.73 -13.06
C LEU A 517 7.30 -14.70 -13.48
N VAL A 518 7.24 -15.88 -12.84
CA VAL A 518 6.22 -16.89 -13.12
C VAL A 518 4.83 -16.37 -12.70
N LEU A 519 4.76 -15.62 -11.60
CA LEU A 519 3.51 -15.09 -11.06
C LEU A 519 2.84 -14.04 -11.96
N LEU A 520 3.58 -13.44 -12.89
CA LEU A 520 3.00 -12.53 -13.88
C LEU A 520 2.15 -13.28 -14.92
N ASP A 521 2.49 -14.55 -15.22
CA ASP A 521 1.66 -15.43 -16.06
C ASP A 521 0.63 -16.20 -15.21
N TYR A 522 1.02 -16.64 -14.01
CA TYR A 522 0.23 -17.51 -13.13
C TYR A 522 0.18 -16.97 -11.69
N PRO A 523 -0.64 -15.92 -11.41
CA PRO A 523 -0.61 -15.22 -10.13
C PRO A 523 -0.96 -16.10 -8.93
N ARG A 524 -1.66 -17.22 -9.16
CA ARG A 524 -2.07 -18.19 -8.13
C ARG A 524 -1.10 -19.35 -7.92
N GLU A 525 -0.12 -19.54 -8.79
CA GLU A 525 0.83 -20.63 -8.62
C GLU A 525 1.82 -20.27 -7.51
N PRO A 526 1.86 -21.03 -6.39
CA PRO A 526 2.77 -20.72 -5.30
C PRO A 526 4.22 -20.91 -5.74
N VAL A 527 5.04 -19.87 -5.56
CA VAL A 527 6.49 -19.95 -5.74
C VAL A 527 7.21 -19.97 -4.39
N ARG A 528 8.32 -20.71 -4.32
CA ARG A 528 9.21 -20.68 -3.15
C ARG A 528 10.20 -19.53 -3.28
N LEU A 529 10.33 -18.73 -2.24
CA LEU A 529 11.18 -17.55 -2.23
C LEU A 529 12.64 -17.90 -1.94
N LEU A 530 13.57 -17.11 -2.49
CA LEU A 530 15.01 -17.32 -2.26
C LEU A 530 15.44 -17.03 -0.82
N TYR A 531 14.90 -15.98 -0.20
CA TYR A 531 15.27 -15.57 1.16
C TYR A 531 14.35 -16.17 2.24
N SER A 532 13.22 -16.75 1.84
CA SER A 532 12.27 -17.45 2.72
C SER A 532 11.72 -18.72 2.05
N PRO A 533 12.54 -19.77 1.88
CA PRO A 533 12.16 -20.99 1.17
C PRO A 533 11.04 -21.79 1.85
N GLU A 534 10.81 -21.55 3.14
CA GLU A 534 9.70 -22.07 3.94
C GLU A 534 8.34 -21.40 3.65
N GLU A 535 8.34 -20.22 3.03
CA GLU A 535 7.13 -19.50 2.65
C GLU A 535 6.76 -19.79 1.20
N SER A 536 5.46 -20.02 0.96
CA SER A 536 4.90 -19.97 -0.38
C SER A 536 4.42 -18.55 -0.68
N PHE A 537 4.59 -18.10 -1.91
CA PHE A 537 4.22 -16.75 -2.31
C PHE A 537 3.40 -16.74 -3.60
N THR A 538 2.36 -15.90 -3.63
CA THR A 538 1.46 -15.68 -4.77
C THR A 538 1.21 -14.19 -4.96
N LEU A 539 0.72 -13.79 -6.15
CA LEU A 539 0.26 -12.42 -6.39
C LEU A 539 -1.26 -12.33 -6.22
N PRO A 540 -1.76 -11.35 -5.45
CA PRO A 540 -3.19 -11.19 -5.25
C PRO A 540 -3.83 -10.53 -6.47
N LYS A 541 -5.06 -10.96 -6.79
CA LYS A 541 -5.78 -10.50 -8.00
C LYS A 541 -6.08 -9.01 -8.02
N ASN A 542 -6.22 -8.40 -6.85
CA ASN A 542 -6.51 -6.97 -6.71
C ASN A 542 -5.28 -6.06 -6.83
N LEU A 543 -4.07 -6.63 -7.04
CA LEU A 543 -2.85 -5.88 -7.34
C LEU A 543 -2.61 -5.75 -8.84
N HIS A 544 -2.54 -4.52 -9.32
CA HIS A 544 -2.29 -4.17 -10.71
C HIS A 544 -0.93 -3.50 -10.87
N ILE A 545 -0.24 -3.76 -11.98
CA ILE A 545 1.04 -3.18 -12.32
C ILE A 545 0.87 -2.30 -13.56
N ILE A 546 1.16 -1.01 -13.41
CA ILE A 546 1.18 -0.06 -14.52
C ILE A 546 2.61 0.45 -14.68
N ALA A 547 3.23 0.21 -15.83
CA ALA A 547 4.61 0.53 -16.06
C ALA A 547 4.80 1.51 -17.22
N THR A 548 5.93 2.21 -17.22
CA THR A 548 6.30 3.10 -18.33
C THR A 548 7.63 2.68 -18.92
N MET A 549 7.75 2.80 -20.24
CA MET A 549 8.94 2.40 -20.99
C MET A 549 9.32 3.50 -21.99
N ASN A 550 10.58 3.94 -21.97
CA ASN A 550 11.10 4.81 -23.01
C ASN A 550 11.68 3.97 -24.16
N SER A 551 11.21 4.19 -25.39
CA SER A 551 11.65 3.42 -26.55
C SER A 551 13.00 3.86 -27.13
N THR A 552 13.42 5.11 -26.88
CA THR A 552 14.62 5.72 -27.49
C THR A 552 15.84 5.76 -26.60
N ASP A 553 15.69 5.53 -25.30
CA ASP A 553 16.77 5.73 -24.34
C ASP A 553 17.80 4.61 -24.51
N ARG A 554 19.04 5.01 -24.82
CA ARG A 554 20.16 4.11 -25.10
C ARG A 554 20.66 3.38 -23.85
N SER A 555 20.30 3.86 -22.65
CA SER A 555 20.62 3.22 -21.37
C SER A 555 19.66 2.09 -21.01
N THR A 556 18.71 1.76 -21.90
CA THR A 556 17.68 0.77 -21.64
C THR A 556 18.11 -0.64 -22.02
N VAL A 557 17.69 -1.60 -21.20
CA VAL A 557 17.81 -3.03 -21.46
C VAL A 557 16.64 -3.44 -22.36
N PRO A 558 16.88 -4.05 -23.53
CA PRO A 558 15.81 -4.54 -24.39
C PRO A 558 14.93 -5.52 -23.62
N LEU A 559 13.62 -5.27 -23.68
CA LEU A 559 12.66 -6.16 -23.06
C LEU A 559 12.60 -7.48 -23.84
N ASP A 560 12.85 -8.60 -23.16
CA ASP A 560 12.83 -9.91 -23.81
C ASP A 560 11.41 -10.32 -24.25
N ALA A 561 11.34 -11.35 -25.10
CA ALA A 561 10.07 -11.83 -25.63
C ALA A 561 9.14 -12.39 -24.55
N ALA A 562 9.68 -12.93 -23.45
CA ALA A 562 8.91 -13.49 -22.35
C ALA A 562 8.20 -12.38 -21.55
N MET A 563 8.89 -11.28 -21.26
CA MET A 563 8.31 -10.10 -20.63
C MET A 563 7.27 -9.44 -21.54
N ARG A 564 7.55 -9.30 -22.84
CA ARG A 564 6.56 -8.76 -23.79
C ARG A 564 5.27 -9.56 -23.80
N ARG A 565 5.33 -10.88 -23.59
CA ARG A 565 4.12 -11.72 -23.48
C ARG A 565 3.34 -11.43 -22.21
N ARG A 566 3.97 -10.99 -21.11
CA ARG A 566 3.38 -10.83 -19.77
C ARG A 566 2.70 -9.48 -19.53
N PHE A 567 2.97 -8.48 -20.36
CA PHE A 567 2.40 -7.15 -20.25
C PHE A 567 1.56 -6.81 -21.47
N TRP A 568 0.47 -6.08 -21.26
CA TRP A 568 -0.18 -5.36 -22.35
C TRP A 568 0.64 -4.14 -22.71
N PHE A 569 0.68 -3.77 -23.98
CA PHE A 569 1.42 -2.58 -24.45
C PHE A 569 0.43 -1.59 -25.04
N LYS A 570 0.46 -0.36 -24.53
CA LYS A 570 -0.28 0.77 -25.09
C LYS A 570 0.68 1.89 -25.44
N GLU A 571 0.81 2.10 -26.73
CA GLU A 571 1.76 3.05 -27.24
C GLU A 571 1.28 4.50 -27.07
N MET A 572 2.20 5.35 -26.58
CA MET A 572 2.05 6.79 -26.49
C MET A 572 3.04 7.46 -27.44
N HIS A 573 2.63 7.61 -28.71
CA HIS A 573 3.50 8.12 -29.78
C HIS A 573 2.98 9.44 -30.38
N PRO A 574 3.82 10.47 -30.60
CA PRO A 574 3.37 11.81 -31.00
C PRO A 574 2.58 11.89 -32.31
N SER A 575 2.80 10.94 -33.23
CA SER A 575 2.09 10.90 -34.53
C SER A 575 0.82 10.05 -34.54
N GLN A 576 0.43 9.44 -33.42
CA GLN A 576 -0.75 8.57 -33.33
C GLN A 576 -1.61 8.94 -32.12
N GLU A 577 -2.90 8.60 -32.17
CA GLU A 577 -3.74 8.69 -30.97
C GLU A 577 -3.18 7.76 -29.88
N PRO A 578 -3.18 8.17 -28.61
CA PRO A 578 -3.92 9.32 -28.07
C PRO A 578 -3.10 10.62 -28.01
N VAL A 579 -1.82 10.60 -28.38
CA VAL A 579 -0.88 11.72 -28.18
C VAL A 579 -0.93 12.74 -29.33
N LYS A 580 -1.34 12.32 -30.53
CA LYS A 580 -1.49 13.19 -31.69
C LYS A 580 -2.40 14.37 -31.34
N GLY A 581 -1.92 15.59 -31.59
CA GLY A 581 -2.67 16.82 -31.29
C GLY A 581 -2.81 17.16 -29.80
N LEU A 582 -2.20 16.41 -28.87
CA LEU A 582 -2.29 16.65 -27.43
C LEU A 582 -1.83 18.06 -27.03
N LEU A 583 -0.70 18.53 -27.56
CA LEU A 583 -0.22 19.89 -27.31
C LEU A 583 -1.22 20.94 -27.80
N ARG A 584 -1.84 20.73 -28.96
CA ARG A 584 -2.86 21.63 -29.50
C ARG A 584 -4.09 21.67 -28.60
N ARG A 585 -4.59 20.51 -28.14
CA ARG A 585 -5.71 20.43 -27.17
C ARG A 585 -5.38 21.17 -25.88
N TRP A 586 -4.16 20.99 -25.37
CA TRP A 586 -3.69 21.66 -24.16
C TRP A 586 -3.59 23.18 -24.32
N LEU A 587 -3.00 23.67 -25.43
CA LEU A 587 -2.92 25.10 -25.71
C LEU A 587 -4.29 25.75 -25.84
N ILE A 588 -5.25 25.07 -26.47
CA ILE A 588 -6.65 25.54 -26.54
C ILE A 588 -7.26 25.64 -25.13
N ARG A 589 -7.10 24.61 -24.29
CA ARG A 589 -7.60 24.60 -22.91
C ARG A 589 -7.00 25.72 -22.06
N GLU A 590 -5.72 26.02 -22.27
CA GLU A 590 -5.01 27.08 -21.53
C GLU A 590 -5.17 28.48 -22.15
N GLU A 591 -5.93 28.60 -23.26
CA GLU A 591 -6.13 29.85 -24.01
C GLU A 591 -4.82 30.48 -24.54
N LEU A 592 -3.89 29.64 -24.99
CA LEU A 592 -2.56 30.03 -25.48
C LEU A 592 -2.44 29.95 -27.02
N ALA A 593 -1.44 30.64 -27.57
CA ALA A 593 -1.15 30.65 -28.99
C ALA A 593 -0.78 29.25 -29.52
N LEU A 594 -1.34 28.85 -30.67
CA LEU A 594 -1.16 27.51 -31.24
C LEU A 594 0.16 27.30 -31.98
N GLU A 595 0.98 28.35 -32.15
CA GLU A 595 2.21 28.30 -32.95
C GLU A 595 3.15 27.17 -32.50
N GLY A 596 3.27 26.94 -31.18
CA GLY A 596 4.10 25.87 -30.64
C GLY A 596 3.65 24.47 -31.07
N ALA A 597 2.34 24.23 -31.20
CA ALA A 597 1.80 22.97 -31.70
C ALA A 597 2.10 22.79 -33.18
N ASP A 598 1.85 23.81 -34.00
CA ASP A 598 2.13 23.73 -35.44
C ASP A 598 3.62 23.49 -35.73
N LEU A 599 4.51 24.09 -34.95
CA LEU A 599 5.96 23.91 -35.06
C LEU A 599 6.42 22.52 -34.60
N LEU A 600 5.84 21.98 -33.53
CA LEU A 600 6.13 20.62 -33.06
C LEU A 600 5.66 19.57 -34.07
N ASP A 601 4.47 19.76 -34.67
CA ASP A 601 3.95 18.89 -35.73
C ASP A 601 4.93 18.89 -36.92
N LYS A 602 5.34 20.09 -37.40
CA LYS A 602 6.35 20.22 -38.47
C LYS A 602 7.69 19.56 -38.12
N LEU A 603 8.16 19.72 -36.89
CA LEU A 603 9.38 19.07 -36.42
C LEU A 603 9.24 17.54 -36.53
N ASN A 604 8.16 16.99 -36.00
CA ASN A 604 7.90 15.55 -36.00
C ASN A 604 7.66 14.97 -37.40
N ASP A 605 7.18 15.77 -38.36
CA ASP A 605 7.09 15.38 -39.77
C ASP A 605 8.47 15.41 -40.47
N ALA A 606 9.37 16.30 -40.06
CA ALA A 606 10.73 16.39 -40.58
C ALA A 606 11.66 15.28 -40.07
N ILE A 607 11.34 14.68 -38.91
CA ILE A 607 12.09 13.56 -38.31
C ILE A 607 11.64 12.24 -38.97
N ALA A 608 12.54 11.64 -39.75
CA ALA A 608 12.26 10.41 -40.50
C ALA A 608 12.13 9.16 -39.60
N GLN A 609 12.97 9.06 -38.56
CA GLN A 609 12.93 7.91 -37.66
C GLN A 609 11.78 8.06 -36.67
N ARG A 610 10.90 7.06 -36.63
CA ARG A 610 9.68 7.08 -35.83
C ARG A 610 9.94 7.33 -34.35
N ASP A 611 10.87 6.58 -33.76
CA ASP A 611 11.17 6.68 -32.34
C ASP A 611 11.82 8.03 -31.98
N PHE A 612 12.46 8.71 -32.92
CA PHE A 612 13.17 9.97 -32.67
C PHE A 612 12.26 11.19 -32.53
N LYS A 613 10.94 10.99 -32.70
CA LYS A 613 9.96 12.06 -32.60
C LYS A 613 9.85 12.58 -31.16
N ILE A 614 9.58 13.87 -31.04
CA ILE A 614 9.55 14.58 -29.77
C ILE A 614 8.12 14.68 -29.26
N GLY A 615 7.93 14.31 -27.99
CA GLY A 615 6.63 14.38 -27.33
C GLY A 615 6.17 15.81 -26.99
N PRO A 616 4.86 16.01 -26.80
CA PRO A 616 4.25 17.31 -26.51
C PRO A 616 4.69 17.93 -25.19
N SER A 617 5.08 17.14 -24.19
CA SER A 617 5.34 17.65 -22.83
C SER A 617 6.50 18.64 -22.76
N PHE A 618 7.41 18.64 -23.73
CA PHE A 618 8.50 19.60 -23.83
C PHE A 618 8.00 21.05 -24.00
N LEU A 619 6.78 21.24 -24.50
CA LEU A 619 6.15 22.55 -24.71
C LEU A 619 4.89 22.78 -23.88
N MET A 620 4.46 21.83 -23.04
CA MET A 620 3.27 21.94 -22.19
C MET A 620 3.55 22.69 -20.87
N ARG A 621 4.06 23.92 -20.96
CA ARG A 621 4.21 24.84 -19.82
C ARG A 621 3.92 26.27 -20.25
N ARG A 622 3.12 27.00 -19.48
CA ARG A 622 2.70 28.39 -19.80
C ARG A 622 3.88 29.32 -20.07
N ILE A 623 4.96 29.20 -19.28
CA ILE A 623 6.20 29.98 -19.41
C ILE A 623 6.85 29.92 -20.81
N PHE A 624 6.52 28.90 -21.62
CA PHE A 624 7.02 28.79 -23.00
C PHE A 624 6.19 29.58 -24.02
N HIS A 625 5.06 30.16 -23.61
CA HIS A 625 4.08 30.84 -24.46
C HIS A 625 3.71 32.26 -23.97
N ASP A 626 4.11 32.66 -22.76
CA ASP A 626 3.64 33.89 -22.09
C ASP A 626 4.24 35.21 -22.63
N SER A 627 5.37 35.17 -23.35
CA SER A 627 6.04 36.38 -23.85
C SER A 627 6.82 36.17 -25.13
N GLU A 628 7.13 37.25 -25.85
CA GLU A 628 7.97 37.21 -27.04
C GLU A 628 9.33 36.54 -26.74
N GLY A 629 9.72 35.60 -27.61
CA GLY A 629 10.92 34.79 -27.44
C GLY A 629 10.82 33.63 -26.44
N SER A 630 9.69 33.45 -25.73
CA SER A 630 9.52 32.31 -24.80
C SER A 630 9.60 30.96 -25.51
N LEU A 631 8.96 30.85 -26.68
CA LEU A 631 9.00 29.64 -27.49
C LEU A 631 10.41 29.37 -28.02
N GLU A 632 11.16 30.41 -28.37
CA GLU A 632 12.56 30.28 -28.80
C GLU A 632 13.47 29.82 -27.66
N ARG A 633 13.26 30.32 -26.44
CA ARG A 633 13.93 29.81 -25.24
C ARG A 633 13.58 28.34 -24.99
N ALA A 634 12.30 27.97 -25.07
CA ALA A 634 11.88 26.57 -24.92
C ALA A 634 12.55 25.68 -25.97
N TRP A 635 12.56 26.11 -27.23
CA TRP A 635 13.16 25.35 -28.33
C TRP A 635 14.65 25.13 -28.14
N THR A 636 15.39 26.19 -27.81
CA THR A 636 16.85 26.16 -27.66
C THR A 636 17.32 25.43 -26.40
N THR A 637 16.51 25.43 -25.33
CA THR A 637 16.88 24.85 -24.02
C THR A 637 16.29 23.47 -23.75
N GLN A 638 15.25 23.05 -24.49
CA GLN A 638 14.57 21.77 -24.28
C GLN A 638 14.60 20.89 -25.54
N ILE A 639 14.08 21.40 -26.67
CA ILE A 639 13.92 20.62 -27.91
C ILE A 639 15.27 20.32 -28.56
N ILE A 640 16.12 21.34 -28.78
CA ILE A 640 17.42 21.15 -29.43
C ILE A 640 18.35 20.23 -28.62
N PRO A 641 18.47 20.36 -27.28
CA PRO A 641 19.23 19.41 -26.47
C PRO A 641 18.70 17.97 -26.58
N ALA A 642 17.38 17.75 -26.52
CA ALA A 642 16.80 16.41 -26.66
C ALA A 642 17.13 15.79 -28.04
N LEU A 643 17.03 16.57 -29.12
CA LEU A 643 17.41 16.11 -30.46
C LEU A 643 18.91 15.83 -30.59
N ARG A 644 19.78 16.54 -29.85
CA ARG A 644 21.23 16.28 -29.84
C ARG A 644 21.55 14.93 -29.23
N GLU A 645 20.86 14.53 -28.16
CA GLU A 645 21.03 13.21 -27.54
C GLU A 645 20.58 12.08 -28.48
N ILE A 646 19.55 12.34 -29.29
CA ILE A 646 19.03 11.40 -30.27
C ILE A 646 20.00 11.23 -31.46
N HIS A 647 20.49 12.34 -32.04
CA HIS A 647 21.29 12.36 -33.27
C HIS A 647 22.81 12.24 -33.08
N VAL A 648 23.30 11.83 -31.90
CA VAL A 648 24.75 11.77 -31.58
C VAL A 648 25.60 11.02 -32.62
N MET A 649 25.05 10.00 -33.29
CA MET A 649 25.80 9.12 -34.20
C MET A 649 25.51 9.35 -35.69
N ASP A 650 24.60 10.29 -36.00
CA ASP A 650 24.02 10.41 -37.33
C ASP A 650 24.62 11.60 -38.10
N GLY A 651 25.50 12.38 -37.45
CA GLY A 651 26.17 13.55 -38.02
C GLY A 651 25.25 14.75 -38.30
N VAL A 652 23.98 14.68 -37.89
CA VAL A 652 23.00 15.77 -38.03
C VAL A 652 23.24 16.80 -36.93
N ASP A 653 23.41 18.08 -37.27
CA ASP A 653 23.34 19.18 -36.29
C ASP A 653 21.87 19.61 -36.10
N PRO A 654 21.23 19.29 -34.96
CA PRO A 654 19.84 19.65 -34.74
C PRO A 654 19.61 21.15 -34.69
N ALA A 655 20.61 21.94 -34.25
CA ALA A 655 20.49 23.38 -34.15
C ALA A 655 20.44 24.06 -35.53
N GLU A 656 21.04 23.44 -36.55
CA GLU A 656 20.94 23.91 -37.94
C GLU A 656 19.65 23.41 -38.59
N ARG A 657 19.43 22.09 -38.55
CA ARG A 657 18.35 21.42 -39.30
C ARG A 657 16.95 21.66 -38.74
N TYR A 658 16.82 21.74 -37.42
CA TYR A 658 15.53 21.78 -36.71
C TYR A 658 15.33 23.08 -35.92
N SER A 659 16.03 24.16 -36.27
CA SER A 659 15.80 25.47 -35.67
C SER A 659 14.40 26.00 -35.98
N LEU A 660 13.86 26.85 -35.09
CA LEU A 660 12.62 27.57 -35.36
C LEU A 660 12.67 28.36 -36.67
N ARG A 661 13.82 28.98 -36.98
CA ARG A 661 14.01 29.71 -38.24
C ARG A 661 13.86 28.80 -39.45
N ALA A 662 14.42 27.59 -39.40
CA ALA A 662 14.31 26.59 -40.47
C ALA A 662 12.88 26.06 -40.62
N LEU A 663 12.19 25.77 -39.50
CA LEU A 663 10.82 25.25 -39.52
C LEU A 663 9.77 26.31 -39.94
N ARG A 664 10.02 27.58 -39.63
CA ARG A 664 9.18 28.71 -40.10
C ARG A 664 9.38 29.01 -41.59
N SER A 665 10.58 28.74 -42.14
CA SER A 665 10.87 29.00 -43.56
C SER A 665 10.39 27.87 -44.49
N THR A 666 10.11 26.69 -43.95
CA THR A 666 9.46 25.60 -44.69
C THR A 666 8.00 25.97 -44.92
N ARG A 667 7.66 26.41 -46.14
CA ARG A 667 6.26 26.64 -46.57
C ARG A 667 5.51 25.31 -46.55
N SER A 668 4.29 25.35 -46.01
CA SER A 668 3.31 24.25 -45.97
C SER A 668 3.03 23.67 -47.35
#